data_AF-A0A1S3FSU4-F1
#
_entry.id   AF-A0A1S3FSU4-F1
#
_cell.length_a   1.000
_cell.length_b   1.000
_cell.length_c   1.000
_cell.angle_alpha   90.00
_cell.angle_beta   90.00
_cell.angle_gamma   90.00
#
_symmetry.space_group_name_H-M   'P 1'
#
loop_
_entity.id
_entity.type
_entity.pdbx_description
1 polymer ?
#
loop_
_entity_poly.entity_id
_entity_poly.type
_entity_poly.pdbx_seq_one_letter_code
_entity_poly.pdbx_strand_id
1 'polypeptide(L)'
;MASSTPPLSPSEPPLAPQPQARARLNATASWEQEGSEAPPAGPGSGPGAGEASAPTVPGGPRARRGEAVEGAGPAKGDVEIPFEHILEKAKAGDPKAQTEVAKHYLQLASHADEELNSCTAVDWLLLAAKQGRREAVKLLRRCLADRKGITSENEPEVKQLSSETDLERAVRKAALVMYWKLNPKKKKQVAVSELLENVGQVNEQDGGAQPGPVPKSLQRQRRMLERLVSSESKNYIALDDFVEITKKYAKGIIPTNLFHDDDDEDDELAGKSPEDLPLRQKVVKYPLHAIMEIKEYLIDLASKAGMHWLSTIVPTHHINALVFFFIISNLTVDFFAFFIPLVVFYLSFVSMVICTLKVFQDSKAWENFRSLTELLLRFEPNLDVEQAEVNFGWNHLEPYAHFLLSVVFVIFSFPLASKDCIPCSELAMVSVFFTVTSYMSLSSCAEPYTRRALVTEVAAGLLSLLPTMPVDGHFMKALGQTFFTVPVGHFVVLNVSVPCLLYLYLLYLFFRMAQLRGFKGTYCYLVPYLVCFMWCELSVVILLESTGLGLVRASVGYLLFLFALPVLVAGLTLMGVVQFAWWFVSLDLTKLLATAALCAVPLLLRWWSKASLSAVEMAKSLSRSSMVKLILVWLSAIVLFCWFYVYRSEGMKVYNSTLSWPQYSFLCGPRAWKETNMARTQILCSHLEGHRVTWTGRFKYVRVTDIDNSAESAINMLPFFVGDWMRCLYGEAYPSCSPGAAAMAEQELCRLKQLAKHPCHIKKFDRYKFEITVGMPFGGGANSTRGHEEDDITKDIVLRASSEFKDVLLGLRHGSLIEFSTILEGRLGSKWPVFELKAISCLNCMAQLAPARRHVKIEQDWRSTVHGALKFAFNFFFFPFLSAA
;
A
#
# COMPACT_ATOMS: atom_id res chain seq x y z
N MET A 1 1.71 -82.50 -16.45
CA MET A 1 2.37 -82.94 -15.20
C MET A 1 3.44 -81.92 -14.86
N ALA A 2 3.40 -81.40 -13.61
CA ALA A 2 4.32 -80.44 -12.96
C ALA A 2 4.43 -79.05 -13.62
N SER A 3 4.53 -77.91 -12.93
CA SER A 3 4.26 -77.46 -11.55
C SER A 3 4.42 -75.93 -11.59
N SER A 4 3.51 -75.19 -10.96
CA SER A 4 3.46 -73.73 -10.92
C SER A 4 4.31 -73.12 -9.80
N THR A 5 5.10 -72.08 -10.09
CA THR A 5 5.55 -71.07 -9.11
C THR A 5 5.97 -69.76 -9.81
N PRO A 6 5.65 -68.56 -9.25
CA PRO A 6 6.05 -67.25 -9.79
C PRO A 6 7.34 -66.73 -9.12
N PRO A 7 8.04 -65.73 -9.69
CA PRO A 7 9.13 -65.04 -8.98
C PRO A 7 8.71 -63.71 -8.34
N LEU A 8 9.35 -63.47 -7.20
CA LEU A 8 9.26 -62.37 -6.24
C LEU A 8 9.76 -61.00 -6.77
N SER A 9 9.20 -59.96 -6.16
CA SER A 9 9.65 -58.55 -6.14
C SER A 9 11.07 -58.35 -5.58
N PRO A 10 11.83 -57.34 -6.05
CA PRO A 10 13.02 -56.85 -5.35
C PRO A 10 12.86 -55.45 -4.74
N SER A 11 13.02 -55.41 -3.41
CA SER A 11 13.88 -54.53 -2.59
C SER A 11 14.03 -53.03 -2.89
N GLU A 12 13.57 -52.22 -1.93
CA GLU A 12 13.74 -50.77 -1.77
C GLU A 12 15.06 -50.43 -1.01
N PRO A 13 15.80 -49.35 -1.34
CA PRO A 13 16.92 -48.83 -0.53
C PRO A 13 16.55 -47.58 0.30
N PRO A 14 17.36 -47.19 1.32
CA PRO A 14 16.87 -46.69 2.61
C PRO A 14 16.79 -45.15 2.80
N LEU A 15 15.91 -44.73 3.72
CA LEU A 15 15.71 -43.36 4.22
C LEU A 15 16.83 -42.86 5.15
N ALA A 16 17.17 -41.57 5.01
CA ALA A 16 18.00 -40.79 5.95
C ALA A 16 17.13 -40.06 7.02
N PRO A 17 17.67 -39.74 8.21
CA PRO A 17 16.87 -39.42 9.39
C PRO A 17 16.45 -37.94 9.52
N GLN A 18 15.19 -37.72 9.95
CA GLN A 18 14.65 -36.47 10.47
C GLN A 18 15.00 -36.28 11.96
N PRO A 19 15.20 -35.04 12.46
CA PRO A 19 15.24 -34.77 13.90
C PRO A 19 13.83 -34.65 14.48
N GLN A 20 13.56 -35.44 15.52
CA GLN A 20 12.31 -35.42 16.29
C GLN A 20 12.27 -34.24 17.26
N ALA A 21 11.15 -33.50 17.21
CA ALA A 21 10.68 -32.64 18.28
C ALA A 21 9.63 -33.40 19.13
N ARG A 22 9.73 -33.29 20.46
CA ARG A 22 8.66 -33.50 21.47
C ARG A 22 9.24 -33.11 22.83
N ALA A 23 8.54 -32.56 23.83
CA ALA A 23 7.30 -31.79 23.99
C ALA A 23 7.14 -31.57 25.51
N ARG A 24 6.31 -30.57 25.90
CA ARG A 24 5.61 -30.38 27.20
C ARG A 24 6.41 -29.70 28.32
N LEU A 25 5.85 -28.87 29.23
CA LEU A 25 4.53 -28.23 29.48
C LEU A 25 4.74 -27.28 30.69
N ASN A 26 3.93 -26.20 30.80
CA ASN A 26 3.55 -25.46 32.03
C ASN A 26 4.67 -24.71 32.79
N ALA A 27 4.48 -23.65 33.56
CA ALA A 27 3.42 -22.68 33.84
C ALA A 27 4.07 -21.60 34.74
N THR A 28 3.44 -20.41 34.83
CA THR A 28 3.43 -19.48 35.98
C THR A 28 4.72 -18.86 36.55
N ALA A 29 4.74 -17.52 36.49
CA ALA A 29 4.96 -16.56 37.58
C ALA A 29 6.35 -16.28 38.19
N SER A 30 6.57 -14.96 38.35
CA SER A 30 7.18 -14.20 39.47
C SER A 30 8.70 -14.22 39.75
N TRP A 31 9.24 -12.99 39.67
CA TRP A 31 10.05 -12.24 40.66
C TRP A 31 11.52 -12.61 41.00
N GLU A 32 12.34 -11.54 40.94
CA GLU A 32 13.46 -11.10 41.81
C GLU A 32 14.68 -12.03 42.02
N GLN A 33 15.89 -11.58 41.63
CA GLN A 33 16.93 -10.93 42.48
C GLN A 33 17.63 -11.98 43.38
N GLU A 34 18.94 -12.23 43.39
CA GLU A 34 20.15 -11.43 43.68
C GLU A 34 21.34 -12.43 43.54
N GLY A 35 22.58 -12.07 43.21
CA GLY A 35 23.50 -11.40 44.12
C GLY A 35 24.97 -11.85 43.93
N SER A 36 25.87 -10.93 44.33
CA SER A 36 27.21 -11.13 44.94
C SER A 36 28.36 -11.75 44.13
N GLU A 37 29.63 -11.33 44.24
CA GLU A 37 30.40 -10.84 45.40
C GLU A 37 31.65 -10.01 44.96
N ALA A 38 32.16 -9.16 45.86
CA ALA A 38 33.42 -8.39 45.78
C ALA A 38 34.53 -9.04 46.65
N PRO A 39 35.60 -8.34 47.09
CA PRO A 39 36.82 -7.83 46.43
C PRO A 39 38.12 -8.46 47.06
N PRO A 40 39.35 -7.91 46.87
CA PRO A 40 39.95 -7.10 47.96
C PRO A 40 41.02 -6.01 47.63
N ALA A 41 41.33 -5.23 48.68
CA ALA A 41 42.39 -4.24 49.04
C ALA A 41 43.77 -4.27 48.32
N GLY A 42 44.54 -3.17 48.18
CA GLY A 42 45.15 -2.29 49.22
C GLY A 42 46.39 -1.49 48.68
N PRO A 43 47.14 -0.71 49.51
CA PRO A 43 47.52 0.71 49.24
C PRO A 43 49.03 1.10 49.27
N GLY A 44 49.40 2.39 49.00
CA GLY A 44 50.68 2.99 49.45
C GLY A 44 51.18 4.34 48.83
N SER A 45 51.36 5.35 49.70
CA SER A 45 52.40 6.45 49.79
C SER A 45 52.61 7.57 48.72
N GLY A 46 52.64 8.84 49.18
CA GLY A 46 53.14 10.09 48.49
C GLY A 46 54.67 10.32 48.63
N PRO A 47 55.27 11.55 48.65
CA PRO A 47 54.75 12.95 48.63
C PRO A 47 55.56 14.02 47.79
N GLY A 48 55.09 15.30 47.74
CA GLY A 48 55.95 16.53 47.84
C GLY A 48 56.03 17.61 46.72
N ALA A 49 55.46 18.81 46.99
CA ALA A 49 55.82 20.25 46.65
C ALA A 49 56.19 20.69 45.20
N GLY A 50 55.89 21.88 44.65
CA GLY A 50 55.21 23.13 45.07
C GLY A 50 55.25 24.24 43.96
N GLU A 51 54.40 25.28 44.12
CA GLU A 51 54.45 26.69 43.65
C GLU A 51 54.11 27.20 42.21
N ALA A 52 53.18 28.18 42.23
CA ALA A 52 53.14 29.51 41.54
C ALA A 52 52.38 29.75 40.19
N SER A 53 51.23 30.45 40.35
CA SER A 53 50.70 31.64 39.62
C SER A 53 50.31 31.65 38.12
N ALA A 54 49.00 31.88 37.89
CA ALA A 54 48.24 32.71 36.88
C ALA A 54 48.69 32.75 35.38
N PRO A 55 47.76 32.80 34.38
CA PRO A 55 46.97 34.01 34.08
C PRO A 55 45.58 33.85 33.39
N THR A 56 44.76 34.90 33.58
CA THR A 56 43.95 35.70 32.61
C THR A 56 42.98 35.08 31.59
N VAL A 57 41.74 35.57 31.65
CA VAL A 57 40.61 35.45 30.70
C VAL A 57 40.61 36.60 29.67
N PRO A 58 40.16 36.35 28.43
CA PRO A 58 39.28 37.27 27.69
C PRO A 58 38.06 36.50 27.08
N GLY A 59 36.86 37.01 26.80
CA GLY A 59 36.32 38.37 26.75
C GLY A 59 35.26 38.51 25.64
N GLY A 60 33.98 38.20 25.92
CA GLY A 60 32.74 38.80 25.35
C GLY A 60 32.34 38.65 23.85
N PRO A 61 31.14 39.14 23.42
CA PRO A 61 29.99 39.69 24.18
C PRO A 61 28.60 39.11 23.79
N ARG A 62 27.61 39.09 24.71
CA ARG A 62 26.18 39.07 24.31
C ARG A 62 25.30 39.86 25.27
N ALA A 63 24.53 40.75 24.68
CA ALA A 63 23.79 41.85 25.29
C ALA A 63 22.64 41.41 26.21
N ARG A 64 22.55 42.10 27.34
CA ARG A 64 21.47 42.05 28.33
C ARG A 64 20.59 43.29 28.09
N ARG A 65 19.31 43.06 27.78
CA ARG A 65 18.21 44.04 27.83
C ARG A 65 17.29 43.45 28.92
N GLY A 66 17.14 44.00 30.11
CA GLY A 66 16.90 45.40 30.46
C GLY A 66 15.49 45.44 31.03
N GLU A 67 15.26 44.77 32.16
CA GLU A 67 14.04 44.96 32.95
C GLU A 67 14.30 46.10 33.94
N ALA A 68 13.47 47.11 33.84
CA ALA A 68 13.57 48.37 34.56
C ALA A 68 13.31 48.16 36.06
N VAL A 69 14.20 48.71 36.86
CA VAL A 69 13.96 49.06 38.25
C VAL A 69 13.20 50.39 38.24
N GLU A 70 11.90 50.35 38.46
CA GLU A 70 11.17 51.41 39.15
C GLU A 70 10.97 50.89 40.58
N GLY A 71 11.59 51.47 41.60
CA GLY A 71 11.20 52.79 42.08
C GLY A 71 10.38 52.58 43.34
N ALA A 72 11.06 52.53 44.49
CA ALA A 72 10.43 52.49 45.79
C ALA A 72 9.55 53.74 45.98
N GLY A 73 8.23 53.55 45.90
CA GLY A 73 7.18 54.49 46.29
C GLY A 73 6.26 53.82 47.32
N PRO A 74 5.58 54.60 48.16
CA PRO A 74 5.32 54.24 49.55
C PRO A 74 4.30 53.11 49.69
N ALA A 75 4.46 52.37 50.78
CA ALA A 75 3.51 51.42 51.34
C ALA A 75 2.06 51.94 51.19
N LYS A 76 1.34 51.42 50.19
CA LYS A 76 -0.12 51.31 50.30
C LYS A 76 -0.33 50.05 51.12
N GLY A 77 -0.65 50.27 52.39
CA GLY A 77 -0.82 49.23 53.38
C GLY A 77 -1.62 48.07 52.83
N ASP A 78 -1.10 46.87 53.06
CA ASP A 78 -1.92 45.68 53.14
C ASP A 78 -3.06 46.00 54.10
N VAL A 79 -4.22 46.32 53.54
CA VAL A 79 -5.45 46.00 54.23
C VAL A 79 -5.40 44.49 54.31
N GLU A 80 -5.01 43.95 55.46
CA GLU A 80 -5.19 42.54 55.80
C GLU A 80 -6.65 42.24 55.54
N ILE A 81 -6.95 41.70 54.36
CA ILE A 81 -8.29 41.30 54.02
C ILE A 81 -8.59 40.18 55.02
N PRO A 82 -9.62 40.32 55.88
CA PRO A 82 -9.92 39.30 56.87
C PRO A 82 -10.01 37.94 56.19
N PHE A 83 -9.39 36.91 56.78
CA PHE A 83 -9.41 35.55 56.21
C PHE A 83 -10.85 35.09 55.91
N GLU A 84 -11.82 35.51 56.73
CA GLU A 84 -13.25 35.29 56.49
C GLU A 84 -13.73 35.83 55.14
N HIS A 85 -13.29 37.03 54.73
CA HIS A 85 -13.66 37.60 53.45
C HIS A 85 -13.00 36.87 52.26
N ILE A 86 -11.79 36.33 52.44
CA ILE A 86 -11.16 35.45 51.43
C ILE A 86 -11.89 34.11 51.36
N LEU A 87 -12.29 33.56 52.52
CA LEU A 87 -13.04 32.31 52.61
C LEU A 87 -14.44 32.45 52.00
N GLU A 88 -15.12 33.57 52.19
CA GLU A 88 -16.39 33.89 51.53
C GLU A 88 -16.23 33.95 50.01
N LYS A 89 -15.18 34.60 49.52
CA LYS A 89 -14.86 34.62 48.08
C LYS A 89 -14.52 33.23 47.53
N ALA A 90 -13.81 32.41 48.30
CA ALA A 90 -13.49 31.04 47.93
C ALA A 90 -14.75 30.17 47.86
N LYS A 91 -15.67 30.32 48.83
CA LYS A 91 -16.99 29.68 48.85
C LYS A 91 -17.89 30.18 47.71
N ALA A 92 -17.75 31.45 47.32
CA ALA A 92 -18.42 32.03 46.15
C ALA A 92 -17.84 31.54 44.80
N GLY A 93 -16.75 30.76 44.83
CA GLY A 93 -16.18 30.10 43.67
C GLY A 93 -14.98 30.80 43.03
N ASP A 94 -14.43 31.87 43.63
CA ASP A 94 -13.26 32.57 43.08
C ASP A 94 -12.01 31.66 43.15
N PRO A 95 -11.42 31.26 42.01
CA PRO A 95 -10.28 30.33 41.99
C PRO A 95 -9.02 30.93 42.63
N LYS A 96 -8.88 32.27 42.63
CA LYS A 96 -7.77 32.94 43.32
C LYS A 96 -7.93 32.79 44.82
N ALA A 97 -9.11 33.13 45.35
CA ALA A 97 -9.43 32.99 46.76
C ALA A 97 -9.33 31.53 47.23
N GLN A 98 -9.80 30.55 46.44
CA GLN A 98 -9.64 29.12 46.73
C GLN A 98 -8.17 28.70 46.86
N THR A 99 -7.29 29.24 45.99
CA THR A 99 -5.85 28.96 46.08
C THR A 99 -5.20 29.59 47.31
N GLU A 100 -5.62 30.81 47.70
CA GLU A 100 -5.11 31.46 48.91
C GLU A 100 -5.61 30.79 50.20
N VAL A 101 -6.87 30.35 50.24
CA VAL A 101 -7.41 29.54 51.34
C VAL A 101 -6.66 28.22 51.45
N ALA A 102 -6.39 27.55 50.34
CA ALA A 102 -5.58 26.33 50.34
C ALA A 102 -4.17 26.56 50.89
N LYS A 103 -3.49 27.65 50.50
CA LYS A 103 -2.17 27.99 51.06
C LYS A 103 -2.22 28.22 52.56
N HIS A 104 -3.25 28.91 53.04
CA HIS A 104 -3.45 29.12 54.48
C HIS A 104 -3.63 27.79 55.22
N TYR A 105 -4.41 26.84 54.69
CA TYR A 105 -4.53 25.50 55.28
C TYR A 105 -3.25 24.66 55.17
N LEU A 106 -2.46 24.79 54.11
CA LEU A 106 -1.12 24.15 54.02
C LEU A 106 -0.14 24.73 55.05
N GLN A 107 -0.22 26.04 55.32
CA GLN A 107 0.55 26.68 56.39
C GLN A 107 0.05 26.22 57.76
N LEU A 108 -1.26 26.16 57.96
CA LEU A 108 -1.85 25.68 59.21
C LEU A 108 -1.49 24.21 59.49
N ALA A 109 -1.44 23.36 58.47
CA ALA A 109 -1.00 21.97 58.56
C ALA A 109 0.43 21.81 59.08
N SER A 110 1.29 22.83 58.93
CA SER A 110 2.65 22.81 59.50
C SER A 110 2.69 23.12 61.00
N HIS A 111 1.60 23.64 61.57
CA HIS A 111 1.50 24.09 62.96
C HIS A 111 0.45 23.32 63.78
N ALA A 112 -0.61 22.80 63.16
CA ALA A 112 -1.70 22.07 63.81
C ALA A 112 -2.37 21.08 62.83
N ASP A 113 -2.82 19.92 63.34
CA ASP A 113 -3.62 18.90 62.63
C ASP A 113 -3.20 18.66 61.17
N GLU A 114 -1.98 18.16 60.96
CA GLU A 114 -1.35 18.03 59.64
C GLU A 114 -2.23 17.27 58.64
N GLU A 115 -2.80 16.14 59.04
CA GLU A 115 -3.63 15.30 58.16
C GLU A 115 -4.92 16.01 57.74
N LEU A 116 -5.67 16.56 58.70
CA LEU A 116 -6.96 17.23 58.44
C LEU A 116 -6.77 18.50 57.60
N ASN A 117 -5.78 19.32 57.97
CA ASN A 117 -5.51 20.58 57.27
C ASN A 117 -4.88 20.35 55.89
N SER A 118 -4.06 19.32 55.72
CA SER A 118 -3.54 18.95 54.40
C SER A 118 -4.64 18.42 53.49
N CYS A 119 -5.56 17.58 53.99
CA CYS A 119 -6.72 17.12 53.22
C CYS A 119 -7.61 18.30 52.81
N THR A 120 -7.94 19.18 53.76
CA THR A 120 -8.75 20.38 53.51
C THR A 120 -8.08 21.29 52.48
N ALA A 121 -6.76 21.45 52.53
CA ALA A 121 -6.02 22.19 51.54
C ALA A 121 -6.10 21.56 50.14
N VAL A 122 -5.93 20.24 50.04
CA VAL A 122 -6.03 19.52 48.76
C VAL A 122 -7.42 19.66 48.15
N ASP A 123 -8.49 19.64 48.93
CA ASP A 123 -9.86 19.85 48.44
C ASP A 123 -10.05 21.25 47.83
N TRP A 124 -9.54 22.29 48.49
CA TRP A 124 -9.54 23.65 47.94
C TRP A 124 -8.67 23.79 46.69
N LEU A 125 -7.51 23.12 46.66
CA LEU A 125 -6.65 23.09 45.49
C LEU A 125 -7.30 22.36 44.32
N LEU A 126 -8.04 21.28 44.55
CA LEU A 126 -8.80 20.56 43.54
C LEU A 126 -9.87 21.45 42.91
N LEU A 127 -10.62 22.21 43.73
CA LEU A 127 -11.60 23.18 43.24
C LEU A 127 -10.95 24.25 42.35
N ALA A 128 -9.83 24.82 42.78
CA ALA A 128 -9.10 25.83 42.01
C ALA A 128 -8.45 25.25 40.74
N ALA A 129 -7.96 24.00 40.80
CA ALA A 129 -7.34 23.31 39.67
C ALA A 129 -8.38 22.88 38.62
N LYS A 130 -9.58 22.46 39.04
CA LYS A 130 -10.72 22.21 38.15
C LYS A 130 -11.08 23.45 37.35
N GLN A 131 -10.92 24.65 37.92
CA GLN A 131 -11.11 25.92 37.21
C GLN A 131 -9.91 26.35 36.33
N GLY A 132 -8.86 25.54 36.24
CA GLY A 132 -7.70 25.79 35.38
C GLY A 132 -6.65 26.73 35.98
N ARG A 133 -6.61 26.94 37.31
CA ARG A 133 -5.62 27.81 37.95
C ARG A 133 -4.22 27.18 37.98
N ARG A 134 -3.25 27.79 37.29
CA ARG A 134 -1.86 27.30 37.19
C ARG A 134 -1.18 27.10 38.54
N GLU A 135 -1.32 28.05 39.46
CA GLU A 135 -0.68 27.98 40.79
C GLU A 135 -1.25 26.86 41.65
N ALA A 136 -2.56 26.60 41.59
CA ALA A 136 -3.18 25.48 42.30
C ALA A 136 -2.63 24.13 41.80
N VAL A 137 -2.44 23.96 40.49
CA VAL A 137 -1.86 22.74 39.91
C VAL A 137 -0.40 22.52 40.33
N LYS A 138 0.40 23.59 40.44
CA LYS A 138 1.78 23.50 40.98
C LYS A 138 1.78 23.02 42.43
N LEU A 139 0.88 23.55 43.25
CA LEU A 139 0.72 23.15 44.65
C LEU A 139 0.22 21.71 44.77
N LEU A 140 -0.77 21.29 43.96
CA LEU A 140 -1.23 19.90 43.89
C LEU A 140 -0.10 18.94 43.52
N ARG A 141 0.74 19.31 42.55
CA ARG A 141 1.90 18.48 42.15
C ARG A 141 2.89 18.32 43.30
N ARG A 142 3.08 19.35 44.11
CA ARG A 142 3.89 19.31 45.32
C ARG A 142 3.25 18.43 46.41
N CYS A 143 1.96 18.61 46.69
CA CYS A 143 1.20 17.77 47.63
C CYS A 143 1.22 16.28 47.21
N LEU A 144 1.14 15.99 45.91
CA LEU A 144 1.24 14.63 45.36
C LEU A 144 2.63 14.03 45.54
N ALA A 145 3.69 14.81 45.31
CA ALA A 145 5.07 14.38 45.50
C ALA A 145 5.39 14.13 46.98
N ASP A 146 4.91 15.02 47.85
CA ASP A 146 5.12 14.96 49.30
C ASP A 146 4.11 14.02 50.00
N ARG A 147 3.16 13.43 49.25
CA ARG A 147 2.04 12.60 49.74
C ARG A 147 1.19 13.26 50.84
N LYS A 148 1.14 14.60 50.89
CA LYS A 148 0.37 15.36 51.89
C LYS A 148 -1.06 15.60 51.44
N GLY A 149 -2.03 15.20 52.27
CA GLY A 149 -3.46 15.40 52.00
C GLY A 149 -4.02 14.54 50.85
N ILE A 150 -3.29 13.50 50.43
CA ILE A 150 -3.69 12.58 49.37
C ILE A 150 -4.41 11.38 49.98
N THR A 151 -5.67 11.20 49.66
CA THR A 151 -6.53 10.08 50.07
C THR A 151 -6.77 9.15 48.88
N SER A 152 -7.21 7.91 49.13
CA SER A 152 -7.56 6.96 48.06
C SER A 152 -8.66 7.48 47.12
N GLU A 153 -9.53 8.35 47.62
CA GLU A 153 -10.63 8.95 46.86
C GLU A 153 -10.16 10.12 46.00
N ASN A 154 -9.27 10.98 46.50
CA ASN A 154 -8.82 12.17 45.78
C ASN A 154 -7.59 11.92 44.87
N GLU A 155 -6.81 10.88 45.15
CA GLU A 155 -5.60 10.51 44.39
C GLU A 155 -5.80 10.41 42.87
N PRO A 156 -6.85 9.75 42.32
CA PRO A 156 -7.04 9.69 40.86
C PRO A 156 -7.25 11.07 40.25
N GLU A 157 -8.02 11.93 40.91
CA GLU A 157 -8.35 13.28 40.44
C GLU A 157 -7.12 14.20 40.52
N VAL A 158 -6.35 14.12 41.61
CA VAL A 158 -5.10 14.87 41.77
C VAL A 158 -4.07 14.44 40.71
N LYS A 159 -3.94 13.15 40.41
CA LYS A 159 -3.05 12.65 39.35
C LYS A 159 -3.47 13.16 37.97
N GLN A 160 -4.78 13.16 37.68
CA GLN A 160 -5.30 13.65 36.41
C GLN A 160 -5.03 15.16 36.21
N LEU A 161 -5.31 15.99 37.22
CA LEU A 161 -5.14 17.44 37.13
C LEU A 161 -3.68 17.89 37.20
N SER A 162 -2.82 17.13 37.90
CA SER A 162 -1.39 17.45 38.04
C SER A 162 -0.55 17.04 36.83
N SER A 163 -0.96 16.00 36.10
CA SER A 163 -0.31 15.51 34.87
C SER A 163 -0.67 16.32 33.61
N GLU A 164 -1.59 17.27 33.74
CA GLU A 164 -2.07 18.06 32.62
C GLU A 164 -1.07 19.08 32.08
N THR A 165 -0.99 19.13 30.75
CA THR A 165 -0.20 20.11 30.02
C THR A 165 -0.78 21.52 30.14
N ASP A 166 0.06 22.54 29.92
CA ASP A 166 -0.39 23.94 29.97
C ASP A 166 -1.47 24.24 28.90
N LEU A 167 -1.38 23.59 27.72
CA LEU A 167 -2.42 23.61 26.68
C LEU A 167 -3.74 23.01 27.18
N GLU A 168 -3.72 21.81 27.75
CA GLU A 168 -4.94 21.14 28.23
C GLU A 168 -5.65 21.96 29.31
N ARG A 169 -4.86 22.59 30.20
CA ARG A 169 -5.38 23.47 31.24
C ARG A 169 -6.05 24.72 30.64
N ALA A 170 -5.41 25.34 29.66
CA ALA A 170 -5.95 26.51 28.97
C ALA A 170 -7.24 26.17 28.20
N VAL A 171 -7.27 25.03 27.51
CA VAL A 171 -8.48 24.54 26.82
C VAL A 171 -9.59 24.25 27.81
N ARG A 172 -9.31 23.59 28.96
CA ARG A 172 -10.33 23.39 30.01
C ARG A 172 -10.90 24.73 30.46
N LYS A 173 -10.05 25.70 30.77
CA LYS A 173 -10.49 27.01 31.26
C LYS A 173 -11.38 27.71 30.22
N ALA A 174 -10.98 27.71 28.95
CA ALA A 174 -11.79 28.25 27.86
C ALA A 174 -13.13 27.51 27.71
N ALA A 175 -13.12 26.17 27.75
CA ALA A 175 -14.31 25.33 27.64
C ALA A 175 -15.28 25.55 28.81
N LEU A 176 -14.79 25.72 30.04
CA LEU A 176 -15.61 26.04 31.21
C LEU A 176 -16.35 27.37 31.03
N VAL A 177 -15.64 28.42 30.63
CA VAL A 177 -16.25 29.74 30.43
C VAL A 177 -17.27 29.68 29.29
N MET A 178 -16.94 28.97 28.21
CA MET A 178 -17.84 28.76 27.07
C MET A 178 -19.11 28.00 27.47
N TYR A 179 -18.98 26.91 28.23
CA TYR A 179 -20.12 26.10 28.69
C TYR A 179 -21.06 26.90 29.59
N TRP A 180 -20.53 27.67 30.54
CA TRP A 180 -21.39 28.48 31.42
C TRP A 180 -22.07 29.63 30.69
N LYS A 181 -21.49 30.16 29.60
CA LYS A 181 -22.19 31.10 28.71
C LYS A 181 -23.32 30.42 27.95
N LEU A 182 -23.11 29.19 27.48
CA LEU A 182 -24.12 28.38 26.80
C LEU A 182 -25.21 27.83 27.75
N ASN A 183 -24.94 27.84 29.06
CA ASN A 183 -25.83 27.36 30.10
C ASN A 183 -26.11 28.46 31.15
N PRO A 184 -26.82 29.54 30.76
CA PRO A 184 -27.07 30.67 31.66
C PRO A 184 -27.90 30.27 32.89
N LYS A 185 -28.74 29.22 32.77
CA LYS A 185 -29.57 28.68 33.85
C LYS A 185 -28.80 27.77 34.83
N LYS A 186 -27.50 27.55 34.60
CA LYS A 186 -26.62 26.70 35.40
C LYS A 186 -27.17 25.30 35.70
N LYS A 187 -27.80 24.66 34.72
CA LYS A 187 -28.32 23.29 34.86
C LYS A 187 -27.17 22.30 34.94
N LYS A 188 -27.31 21.23 35.75
CA LYS A 188 -26.29 20.17 35.87
C LYS A 188 -26.07 19.41 34.56
N GLN A 189 -27.13 19.20 33.79
CA GLN A 189 -27.11 18.62 32.45
C GLN A 189 -28.00 19.47 31.54
N VAL A 190 -27.52 19.78 30.34
CA VAL A 190 -28.23 20.60 29.37
C VAL A 190 -28.53 19.74 28.15
N ALA A 191 -29.76 19.83 27.63
CA ALA A 191 -30.11 19.17 26.39
C ALA A 191 -29.32 19.81 25.24
N VAL A 192 -28.87 19.00 24.28
CA VAL A 192 -28.12 19.48 23.10
C VAL A 192 -28.88 20.61 22.39
N SER A 193 -30.20 20.48 22.22
CA SER A 193 -31.06 21.52 21.63
C SER A 193 -31.05 22.85 22.41
N GLU A 194 -31.12 22.82 23.74
CA GLU A 194 -31.08 24.04 24.57
C GLU A 194 -29.68 24.69 24.51
N LEU A 195 -28.62 23.89 24.38
CA LEU A 195 -27.26 24.41 24.20
C LEU A 195 -27.11 25.09 22.83
N LEU A 196 -27.68 24.50 21.78
CA LEU A 196 -27.68 25.01 20.40
C LEU A 196 -28.46 26.33 20.28
N GLU A 197 -29.59 26.47 20.97
CA GLU A 197 -30.35 27.74 21.04
C GLU A 197 -29.52 28.87 21.66
N ASN A 198 -28.71 28.56 22.68
CA ASN A 198 -27.87 29.53 23.38
C ASN A 198 -26.55 29.85 22.64
N VAL A 199 -26.22 29.15 21.54
CA VAL A 199 -25.00 29.44 20.74
C VAL A 199 -25.00 30.88 20.22
N GLY A 200 -26.18 31.44 19.93
CA GLY A 200 -26.31 32.85 19.52
C GLY A 200 -25.77 33.84 20.56
N GLN A 201 -25.88 33.52 21.86
CA GLN A 201 -25.49 34.38 22.98
C GLN A 201 -23.98 34.42 23.21
N VAL A 202 -23.21 33.47 22.65
CA VAL A 202 -21.75 33.42 22.80
C VAL A 202 -21.06 34.60 22.10
N ASN A 203 -21.70 35.17 21.07
CA ASN A 203 -21.13 36.19 20.20
C ASN A 203 -21.56 37.64 20.54
N GLU A 204 -22.41 37.88 21.54
CA GLU A 204 -22.94 39.22 21.86
C GLU A 204 -21.94 40.15 22.58
N GLN A 205 -20.65 39.80 22.64
CA GLN A 205 -19.67 40.53 23.46
C GLN A 205 -18.93 41.66 22.73
N ASP A 206 -19.13 41.83 21.42
CA ASP A 206 -18.75 43.05 20.70
C ASP A 206 -19.99 43.94 20.58
N GLY A 207 -19.92 45.13 21.19
CA GLY A 207 -21.07 45.99 21.42
C GLY A 207 -21.89 46.36 20.19
N GLY A 208 -23.20 46.46 20.42
CA GLY A 208 -24.17 47.12 19.54
C GLY A 208 -24.68 46.25 18.40
N ALA A 209 -25.98 45.93 18.44
CA ALA A 209 -26.71 45.41 17.30
C ALA A 209 -26.60 46.37 16.11
N GLN A 210 -25.66 46.13 15.21
CA GLN A 210 -25.68 46.76 13.90
C GLN A 210 -26.55 45.92 12.96
N PRO A 211 -27.55 46.54 12.29
CA PRO A 211 -28.36 45.85 11.30
C PRO A 211 -27.50 45.58 10.06
N GLY A 212 -26.98 44.36 9.95
CA GLY A 212 -26.22 43.90 8.80
C GLY A 212 -26.06 42.37 8.82
N PRO A 213 -25.77 41.72 7.68
CA PRO A 213 -25.54 40.30 7.62
C PRO A 213 -24.35 39.91 8.53
N VAL A 214 -24.55 38.92 9.39
CA VAL A 214 -23.55 38.43 10.34
C VAL A 214 -22.24 38.07 9.59
N PRO A 215 -21.06 38.49 10.07
CA PRO A 215 -19.77 38.13 9.47
C PRO A 215 -19.63 36.62 9.21
N LYS A 216 -19.13 36.24 8.03
CA LYS A 216 -18.95 34.84 7.62
C LYS A 216 -18.09 34.02 8.61
N SER A 217 -17.14 34.66 9.29
CA SER A 217 -16.31 34.03 10.34
C SER A 217 -17.14 33.66 11.59
N LEU A 218 -18.07 34.52 12.00
CA LEU A 218 -18.95 34.26 13.15
C LEU A 218 -19.98 33.17 12.85
N GLN A 219 -20.50 33.12 11.63
CA GLN A 219 -21.34 32.00 11.18
C GLN A 219 -20.58 30.68 11.17
N ARG A 220 -19.31 30.68 10.73
CA ARG A 220 -18.47 29.47 10.70
C ARG A 220 -18.16 28.95 12.10
N GLN A 221 -17.85 29.83 13.05
CA GLN A 221 -17.62 29.47 14.45
C GLN A 221 -18.89 28.91 15.12
N ARG A 222 -20.05 29.50 14.83
CA ARG A 222 -21.35 28.99 15.29
C ARG A 222 -21.58 27.57 14.79
N ARG A 223 -21.44 27.33 13.47
CA ARG A 223 -21.61 25.99 12.88
C ARG A 223 -20.64 24.97 13.47
N MET A 224 -19.39 25.36 13.72
CA MET A 224 -18.41 24.45 14.32
C MET A 224 -18.78 24.10 15.77
N LEU A 225 -19.25 25.06 16.56
CA LEU A 225 -19.71 24.80 17.92
C LEU A 225 -20.98 23.92 17.92
N GLU A 226 -21.91 24.17 17.01
CA GLU A 226 -23.11 23.33 16.82
C GLU A 226 -22.71 21.88 16.49
N ARG A 227 -21.72 21.70 15.60
CA ARG A 227 -21.15 20.39 15.24
C ARG A 227 -20.45 19.69 16.41
N LEU A 228 -19.67 20.41 17.19
CA LEU A 228 -18.95 19.85 18.33
C LEU A 228 -19.95 19.30 19.37
N VAL A 229 -21.06 20.01 19.56
CA VAL A 229 -22.14 19.64 20.48
C VAL A 229 -23.02 18.52 19.91
N SER A 230 -23.31 18.51 18.60
CA SER A 230 -24.13 17.46 17.96
C SER A 230 -23.39 16.14 17.72
N SER A 231 -22.05 16.14 17.78
CA SER A 231 -21.24 14.94 17.55
C SER A 231 -21.41 13.83 18.59
N GLU A 232 -21.92 14.18 19.78
CA GLU A 232 -22.23 13.27 20.86
C GLU A 232 -23.52 12.48 20.59
N SER A 233 -23.51 11.18 20.86
CA SER A 233 -24.72 10.34 20.76
C SER A 233 -25.69 10.57 21.92
N LYS A 234 -25.27 11.28 22.97
CA LYS A 234 -26.11 11.60 24.13
C LYS A 234 -26.95 12.85 23.86
N ASN A 235 -28.24 12.77 24.16
CA ASN A 235 -29.16 13.93 24.07
C ASN A 235 -28.87 15.03 25.12
N TYR A 236 -28.03 14.74 26.12
CA TYR A 236 -27.66 15.65 27.19
C TYR A 236 -26.14 15.71 27.33
N ILE A 237 -25.61 16.91 27.54
CA ILE A 237 -24.18 17.17 27.76
C ILE A 237 -23.99 17.72 29.17
N ALA A 238 -23.10 17.07 29.93
CA ALA A 238 -22.61 17.57 31.21
C ALA A 238 -21.37 18.46 31.01
N LEU A 239 -21.01 19.22 32.05
CA LEU A 239 -19.84 20.10 32.01
C LEU A 239 -18.54 19.34 31.70
N ASP A 240 -18.32 18.21 32.37
CA ASP A 240 -17.11 17.40 32.20
C ASP A 240 -17.04 16.78 30.80
N ASP A 241 -18.18 16.33 30.25
CA ASP A 241 -18.29 15.82 28.88
C ASP A 241 -17.89 16.92 27.86
N PHE A 242 -18.42 18.15 28.00
CA PHE A 242 -18.09 19.26 27.10
C PHE A 242 -16.60 19.64 27.15
N VAL A 243 -16.03 19.67 28.35
CA VAL A 243 -14.59 19.93 28.56
C VAL A 243 -13.75 18.83 27.92
N GLU A 244 -14.12 17.56 28.10
CA GLU A 244 -13.38 16.43 27.53
C GLU A 244 -13.44 16.41 26.00
N ILE A 245 -14.60 16.68 25.40
CA ILE A 245 -14.78 16.78 23.95
C ILE A 245 -13.90 17.89 23.39
N THR A 246 -13.98 19.09 23.98
CA THR A 246 -13.18 20.25 23.56
C THR A 246 -11.68 19.96 23.70
N LYS A 247 -11.28 19.28 24.79
CA LYS A 247 -9.90 18.86 25.03
C LYS A 247 -9.40 17.83 24.02
N LYS A 248 -10.20 16.80 23.69
CA LYS A 248 -9.86 15.79 22.67
C LYS A 248 -9.71 16.45 21.29
N TYR A 249 -10.65 17.32 20.95
CA TYR A 249 -10.62 18.03 19.68
C TYR A 249 -9.41 18.98 19.57
N ALA A 250 -9.07 19.70 20.66
CA ALA A 250 -7.88 20.56 20.72
C ALA A 250 -6.55 19.79 20.63
N LYS A 251 -6.54 18.49 20.97
CA LYS A 251 -5.41 17.58 20.74
C LYS A 251 -5.35 17.04 19.31
N GLY A 252 -6.30 17.41 18.45
CA GLY A 252 -6.45 16.85 17.12
C GLY A 252 -6.95 15.41 17.13
N ILE A 253 -7.87 15.07 18.03
CA ILE A 253 -8.64 13.82 18.00
C ILE A 253 -10.05 14.20 17.55
N ILE A 254 -10.41 13.86 16.32
CA ILE A 254 -11.72 14.19 15.74
C ILE A 254 -12.72 13.10 16.12
N PRO A 255 -13.86 13.44 16.77
CA PRO A 255 -14.96 12.49 16.99
C PRO A 255 -15.47 11.90 15.67
N THR A 256 -15.68 10.57 15.63
CA THR A 256 -16.01 9.80 14.42
C THR A 256 -17.29 10.24 13.71
N ASN A 257 -18.22 10.91 14.42
CA ASN A 257 -19.53 11.33 13.90
C ASN A 257 -19.52 12.72 13.23
N LEU A 258 -18.42 13.46 13.28
CA LEU A 258 -18.33 14.81 12.69
C LEU A 258 -18.22 14.84 11.16
N PHE A 259 -18.07 13.67 10.53
CA PHE A 259 -17.97 13.53 9.07
C PHE A 259 -19.34 13.37 8.39
N HIS A 260 -20.45 13.39 9.13
CA HIS A 260 -21.75 12.93 8.64
C HIS A 260 -22.71 14.00 8.10
N ASP A 261 -22.50 15.29 8.35
CA ASP A 261 -23.43 16.35 7.93
C ASP A 261 -22.69 17.57 7.35
N ASP A 262 -22.24 17.45 6.09
CA ASP A 262 -21.60 18.54 5.36
C ASP A 262 -22.31 18.77 4.03
N ASP A 263 -23.39 19.56 3.99
CA ASP A 263 -23.44 20.77 3.14
C ASP A 263 -24.86 21.35 3.03
N ASP A 264 -25.12 22.43 3.78
CA ASP A 264 -26.07 23.49 3.42
C ASP A 264 -25.32 24.56 2.62
N GLU A 265 -25.37 24.45 1.30
CA GLU A 265 -25.46 25.61 0.41
C GLU A 265 -26.62 25.31 -0.54
N ASP A 266 -27.83 25.66 -0.07
CA ASP A 266 -29.00 26.15 -0.81
C ASP A 266 -30.17 26.21 0.20
N ASP A 267 -30.54 27.41 0.63
CA ASP A 267 -31.74 27.67 1.41
C ASP A 267 -32.98 27.30 0.58
N GLU A 268 -33.47 26.05 0.67
CA GLU A 268 -34.91 25.73 0.54
C GLU A 268 -35.35 24.30 0.94
N LEU A 269 -34.51 23.43 1.52
CA LEU A 269 -34.93 22.05 1.83
C LEU A 269 -34.31 21.42 3.08
N ALA A 270 -34.18 22.19 4.15
CA ALA A 270 -33.77 21.68 5.47
C ALA A 270 -34.76 20.62 6.00
N GLY A 271 -34.28 19.38 6.20
CA GLY A 271 -34.99 18.38 7.01
C GLY A 271 -35.18 16.97 6.44
N LYS A 272 -34.43 16.51 5.43
CA LYS A 272 -34.51 15.11 4.96
C LYS A 272 -33.20 14.34 5.15
N SER A 273 -33.34 13.11 5.64
CA SER A 273 -32.27 12.15 5.91
C SER A 273 -31.47 11.81 4.63
N PRO A 274 -30.17 11.44 4.72
CA PRO A 274 -29.32 11.05 3.58
C PRO A 274 -29.85 9.91 2.68
N GLU A 275 -30.91 9.23 3.12
CA GLU A 275 -31.61 8.17 2.38
C GLU A 275 -32.52 8.71 1.26
N ASP A 276 -32.82 10.02 1.25
CA ASP A 276 -33.78 10.63 0.33
C ASP A 276 -33.16 11.43 -0.85
N LEU A 277 -31.82 11.46 -0.99
CA LEU A 277 -31.14 12.24 -2.05
C LEU A 277 -30.83 11.43 -3.33
N PRO A 278 -30.91 12.07 -4.52
CA PRO A 278 -30.59 11.41 -5.79
C PRO A 278 -29.09 11.05 -5.91
N LEU A 279 -28.81 9.82 -6.37
CA LEU A 279 -27.48 9.20 -6.53
C LEU A 279 -26.41 10.11 -7.15
N ARG A 280 -26.79 10.98 -8.10
CA ARG A 280 -25.84 11.84 -8.81
C ARG A 280 -25.21 12.91 -7.91
N GLN A 281 -25.96 13.48 -6.98
CA GLN A 281 -25.43 14.43 -6.00
C GLN A 281 -24.63 13.71 -4.89
N LYS A 282 -25.02 12.47 -4.57
CA LYS A 282 -24.33 11.59 -3.61
C LYS A 282 -22.92 11.19 -4.09
N VAL A 283 -22.76 10.89 -5.38
CA VAL A 283 -21.47 10.51 -5.99
C VAL A 283 -20.50 11.69 -6.09
N VAL A 284 -21.00 12.92 -6.32
CA VAL A 284 -20.15 14.11 -6.50
C VAL A 284 -19.74 14.73 -5.17
N LYS A 285 -20.66 14.82 -4.18
CA LYS A 285 -20.37 15.44 -2.88
C LYS A 285 -19.78 14.46 -1.85
N TYR A 286 -20.13 13.17 -1.91
CA TYR A 286 -19.73 12.17 -0.91
C TYR A 286 -19.21 10.87 -1.53
N PRO A 287 -18.08 10.93 -2.26
CA PRO A 287 -17.57 9.79 -3.02
C PRO A 287 -17.25 8.59 -2.12
N LEU A 288 -16.77 8.80 -0.90
CA LEU A 288 -16.51 7.70 0.05
C LEU A 288 -17.79 7.08 0.60
N HIS A 289 -18.86 7.85 0.80
CA HIS A 289 -20.14 7.31 1.26
C HIS A 289 -20.84 6.55 0.13
N ALA A 290 -20.79 7.08 -1.10
CA ALA A 290 -21.26 6.37 -2.29
C ALA A 290 -20.46 5.09 -2.55
N ILE A 291 -19.13 5.09 -2.38
CA ILE A 291 -18.30 3.88 -2.50
C ILE A 291 -18.57 2.90 -1.37
N MET A 292 -18.79 3.37 -0.14
CA MET A 292 -19.13 2.52 1.01
C MET A 292 -20.51 1.91 0.88
N GLU A 293 -21.49 2.65 0.38
CA GLU A 293 -22.86 2.19 0.11
C GLU A 293 -22.92 1.31 -1.13
N ILE A 294 -22.14 1.58 -2.19
CA ILE A 294 -21.96 0.67 -3.33
C ILE A 294 -21.21 -0.59 -2.89
N LYS A 295 -20.25 -0.49 -1.97
CA LYS A 295 -19.57 -1.65 -1.37
C LYS A 295 -20.54 -2.44 -0.50
N GLU A 296 -21.34 -1.80 0.34
CA GLU A 296 -22.36 -2.45 1.16
C GLU A 296 -23.44 -3.05 0.28
N TYR A 297 -23.85 -2.38 -0.78
CA TYR A 297 -24.78 -2.89 -1.78
C TYR A 297 -24.16 -4.01 -2.62
N LEU A 298 -22.88 -3.97 -2.97
CA LEU A 298 -22.17 -5.05 -3.66
C LEU A 298 -21.90 -6.23 -2.73
N ILE A 299 -21.69 -6.01 -1.44
CA ILE A 299 -21.60 -7.06 -0.41
C ILE A 299 -22.99 -7.62 -0.11
N ASP A 300 -24.03 -6.81 -0.13
CA ASP A 300 -25.41 -7.23 0.08
C ASP A 300 -25.96 -7.93 -1.19
N LEU A 301 -25.51 -7.51 -2.38
CA LEU A 301 -25.79 -8.17 -3.67
C LEU A 301 -24.96 -9.44 -3.83
N ALA A 302 -23.68 -9.46 -3.41
CA ALA A 302 -22.85 -10.65 -3.38
C ALA A 302 -23.29 -11.64 -2.30
N SER A 303 -23.77 -11.16 -1.14
CA SER A 303 -24.32 -12.01 -0.08
C SER A 303 -25.74 -12.49 -0.38
N LYS A 304 -26.55 -11.72 -1.14
CA LYS A 304 -27.87 -12.15 -1.65
C LYS A 304 -27.77 -13.01 -2.90
N ALA A 305 -26.70 -12.92 -3.70
CA ALA A 305 -26.58 -13.62 -4.98
C ALA A 305 -25.51 -14.74 -5.01
N GLY A 306 -24.74 -14.98 -3.95
CA GLY A 306 -23.70 -16.01 -4.01
C GLY A 306 -23.27 -16.57 -2.67
N MET A 307 -23.30 -17.90 -2.59
CA MET A 307 -22.41 -18.70 -1.73
C MET A 307 -22.88 -19.10 -0.32
N HIS A 308 -24.10 -19.60 -0.18
CA HIS A 308 -24.43 -20.40 1.03
C HIS A 308 -25.08 -21.76 0.80
N TRP A 309 -25.41 -22.12 -0.45
CA TRP A 309 -25.81 -23.50 -0.80
C TRP A 309 -24.67 -24.30 -1.45
N LEU A 310 -23.64 -23.63 -1.98
CA LEU A 310 -22.46 -24.25 -2.59
C LEU A 310 -21.36 -24.60 -1.56
N SER A 311 -21.30 -23.91 -0.42
CA SER A 311 -20.22 -24.08 0.56
C SER A 311 -20.42 -25.27 1.52
N THR A 312 -21.62 -25.87 1.56
CA THR A 312 -21.96 -26.94 2.51
C THR A 312 -22.04 -28.34 1.88
N ILE A 313 -21.97 -28.46 0.55
CA ILE A 313 -22.05 -29.76 -0.16
C ILE A 313 -20.69 -30.20 -0.73
N VAL A 314 -19.70 -29.31 -0.73
CA VAL A 314 -18.43 -29.49 -1.41
C VAL A 314 -17.30 -29.29 -0.40
N PRO A 315 -16.31 -30.20 -0.27
CA PRO A 315 -15.13 -29.99 0.59
C PRO A 315 -14.32 -28.78 0.07
N THR A 316 -14.76 -27.57 0.42
CA THR A 316 -14.26 -26.32 -0.15
C THR A 316 -12.78 -26.13 0.14
N HIS A 317 -12.24 -26.61 1.24
CA HIS A 317 -10.80 -26.52 1.49
C HIS A 317 -9.98 -27.38 0.53
N HIS A 318 -10.42 -28.60 0.22
CA HIS A 318 -9.71 -29.47 -0.72
C HIS A 318 -9.94 -29.06 -2.17
N ILE A 319 -11.13 -28.56 -2.50
CA ILE A 319 -11.46 -28.11 -3.85
C ILE A 319 -10.93 -26.71 -4.12
N ASN A 320 -10.94 -25.78 -3.17
CA ASN A 320 -10.25 -24.51 -3.31
C ASN A 320 -8.73 -24.71 -3.31
N ALA A 321 -8.19 -25.67 -2.54
CA ALA A 321 -6.79 -26.05 -2.65
C ALA A 321 -6.50 -26.70 -4.01
N LEU A 322 -7.34 -27.61 -4.52
CA LEU A 322 -7.17 -28.21 -5.85
C LEU A 322 -7.32 -27.19 -6.97
N VAL A 323 -8.27 -26.26 -6.88
CA VAL A 323 -8.45 -25.15 -7.81
C VAL A 323 -7.27 -24.20 -7.71
N PHE A 324 -6.78 -23.89 -6.52
CA PHE A 324 -5.60 -23.07 -6.30
C PHE A 324 -4.33 -23.75 -6.83
N PHE A 325 -4.13 -25.04 -6.56
CA PHE A 325 -3.03 -25.84 -7.11
C PHE A 325 -3.18 -26.05 -8.61
N PHE A 326 -4.39 -26.16 -9.14
CA PHE A 326 -4.67 -26.26 -10.57
C PHE A 326 -4.39 -24.93 -11.28
N ILE A 327 -4.81 -23.82 -10.69
CA ILE A 327 -4.50 -22.47 -11.12
C ILE A 327 -2.97 -22.29 -11.09
N ILE A 328 -2.30 -22.55 -9.96
CA ILE A 328 -0.83 -22.47 -9.85
C ILE A 328 -0.11 -23.42 -10.83
N SER A 329 -0.62 -24.63 -11.04
CA SER A 329 -0.03 -25.62 -11.92
C SER A 329 -0.22 -25.30 -13.41
N ASN A 330 -1.21 -24.48 -13.77
CA ASN A 330 -1.42 -24.00 -15.14
C ASN A 330 -0.87 -22.58 -15.37
N LEU A 331 -0.62 -21.82 -14.30
CA LEU A 331 0.00 -20.52 -14.37
C LEU A 331 1.49 -20.69 -14.75
N THR A 332 1.82 -20.32 -15.98
CA THR A 332 3.21 -20.24 -16.42
C THR A 332 3.93 -19.12 -15.68
N VAL A 333 5.26 -19.23 -15.56
CA VAL A 333 6.11 -18.14 -15.05
C VAL A 333 5.84 -16.84 -15.83
N ASP A 334 5.63 -16.95 -17.15
CA ASP A 334 5.28 -15.84 -18.04
C ASP A 334 3.93 -15.17 -17.73
N PHE A 335 2.97 -15.92 -17.16
CA PHE A 335 1.71 -15.33 -16.72
C PHE A 335 1.90 -14.54 -15.42
N PHE A 336 2.63 -15.07 -14.45
CA PHE A 336 2.91 -14.36 -13.20
C PHE A 336 3.70 -13.06 -13.45
N ALA A 337 4.69 -13.16 -14.32
CA ALA A 337 5.45 -12.06 -14.89
C ALA A 337 4.59 -10.92 -15.45
N PHE A 338 3.52 -11.25 -16.18
CA PHE A 338 2.62 -10.28 -16.78
C PHE A 338 1.57 -9.75 -15.79
N PHE A 339 0.96 -10.64 -15.01
CA PHE A 339 -0.21 -10.33 -14.19
C PHE A 339 0.13 -9.65 -12.86
N ILE A 340 1.22 -10.07 -12.20
CA ILE A 340 1.57 -9.55 -10.87
C ILE A 340 1.89 -8.05 -10.91
N PRO A 341 2.76 -7.54 -11.79
CA PRO A 341 3.05 -6.12 -11.86
C PRO A 341 1.79 -5.28 -12.11
N LEU A 342 0.88 -5.79 -12.94
CA LEU A 342 -0.38 -5.13 -13.26
C LEU A 342 -1.32 -5.03 -12.05
N VAL A 343 -1.47 -6.12 -11.28
CA VAL A 343 -2.26 -6.10 -10.04
C VAL A 343 -1.63 -5.18 -9.00
N VAL A 344 -0.31 -5.23 -8.82
CA VAL A 344 0.41 -4.36 -7.90
C VAL A 344 0.23 -2.89 -8.30
N PHE A 345 0.32 -2.57 -9.59
CA PHE A 345 0.10 -1.23 -10.11
C PHE A 345 -1.31 -0.71 -9.81
N TYR A 346 -2.36 -1.45 -10.17
CA TYR A 346 -3.73 -0.98 -9.94
C TYR A 346 -4.09 -0.85 -8.46
N LEU A 347 -3.71 -1.83 -7.63
CA LEU A 347 -3.96 -1.76 -6.19
C LEU A 347 -3.21 -0.61 -5.52
N SER A 348 -1.95 -0.36 -5.94
CA SER A 348 -1.17 0.77 -5.42
C SER A 348 -1.71 2.12 -5.91
N PHE A 349 -2.15 2.23 -7.17
CA PHE A 349 -2.78 3.44 -7.70
C PHE A 349 -4.10 3.76 -6.98
N VAL A 350 -4.97 2.75 -6.76
CA VAL A 350 -6.22 2.92 -6.00
C VAL A 350 -5.93 3.30 -4.54
N SER A 351 -4.93 2.67 -3.91
CA SER A 351 -4.46 3.05 -2.58
C SER A 351 -4.03 4.52 -2.54
N MET A 352 -3.28 4.97 -3.54
CA MET A 352 -2.83 6.36 -3.68
C MET A 352 -3.99 7.35 -3.80
N VAL A 353 -5.03 7.02 -4.58
CA VAL A 353 -6.27 7.80 -4.67
C VAL A 353 -6.99 7.88 -3.31
N ILE A 354 -7.19 6.74 -2.63
CA ILE A 354 -7.87 6.71 -1.33
C ILE A 354 -7.10 7.52 -0.27
N CYS A 355 -5.77 7.42 -0.24
CA CYS A 355 -4.95 8.23 0.65
C CYS A 355 -5.08 9.72 0.36
N THR A 356 -5.13 10.12 -0.92
CA THR A 356 -5.30 11.53 -1.30
C THR A 356 -6.66 12.06 -0.86
N LEU A 357 -7.72 11.28 -1.02
CA LEU A 357 -9.05 11.63 -0.51
C LEU A 357 -9.07 11.78 1.03
N LYS A 358 -8.37 10.90 1.76
CA LYS A 358 -8.21 11.05 3.22
C LYS A 358 -7.45 12.32 3.60
N VAL A 359 -6.40 12.67 2.85
CA VAL A 359 -5.67 13.93 3.04
C VAL A 359 -6.60 15.14 2.88
N PHE A 360 -7.54 15.11 1.92
CA PHE A 360 -8.54 16.18 1.77
C PHE A 360 -9.57 16.22 2.90
N GLN A 361 -9.94 15.06 3.45
CA GLN A 361 -10.78 15.01 4.64
C GLN A 361 -10.07 15.62 5.84
N ASP A 362 -8.79 15.30 6.02
CA ASP A 362 -7.96 15.84 7.10
C ASP A 362 -7.70 17.34 6.92
N SER A 363 -7.56 17.84 5.68
CA SER A 363 -7.43 19.27 5.42
C SER A 363 -8.72 20.04 5.75
N LYS A 364 -9.89 19.47 5.44
CA LYS A 364 -11.18 20.06 5.87
C LYS A 364 -11.31 20.04 7.39
N ALA A 365 -10.91 18.95 8.04
CA ALA A 365 -10.91 18.85 9.49
C ALA A 365 -9.94 19.85 10.15
N TRP A 366 -8.80 20.14 9.51
CA TRP A 366 -7.86 21.17 9.94
C TRP A 366 -8.48 22.57 9.92
N GLU A 367 -9.30 22.90 8.91
CA GLU A 367 -10.01 24.18 8.88
C GLU A 367 -11.01 24.31 10.04
N ASN A 368 -11.75 23.23 10.34
CA ASN A 368 -12.66 23.18 11.47
C ASN A 368 -11.89 23.32 12.80
N PHE A 369 -10.76 22.63 12.94
CA PHE A 369 -9.84 22.79 14.06
C PHE A 369 -9.41 24.23 14.26
N ARG A 370 -8.96 24.90 13.20
CA ARG A 370 -8.55 26.31 13.25
C ARG A 370 -9.68 27.23 13.71
N SER A 371 -10.90 27.00 13.23
CA SER A 371 -12.07 27.77 13.67
C SER A 371 -12.42 27.56 15.15
N LEU A 372 -12.20 26.35 15.70
CA LEU A 372 -12.33 26.11 17.14
C LEU A 372 -11.24 26.82 17.91
N THR A 373 -9.98 26.73 17.47
CA THR A 373 -8.88 27.37 18.19
C THR A 373 -9.05 28.89 18.20
N GLU A 374 -9.54 29.49 17.12
CA GLU A 374 -9.90 30.91 17.06
C GLU A 374 -11.04 31.26 18.03
N LEU A 375 -12.05 30.39 18.17
CA LEU A 375 -13.11 30.56 19.16
C LEU A 375 -12.57 30.46 20.60
N LEU A 376 -11.70 29.48 20.87
CA LEU A 376 -11.09 29.28 22.20
C LEU A 376 -10.19 30.45 22.62
N LEU A 377 -9.49 31.07 21.68
CA LEU A 377 -8.67 32.26 21.94
C LEU A 377 -9.47 33.44 22.49
N ARG A 378 -10.77 33.56 22.17
CA ARG A 378 -11.64 34.60 22.75
C ARG A 378 -11.87 34.39 24.24
N PHE A 379 -11.87 33.14 24.69
CA PHE A 379 -12.12 32.78 26.08
C PHE A 379 -10.83 32.69 26.90
N GLU A 380 -9.73 32.26 26.28
CA GLU A 380 -8.40 32.24 26.89
C GLU A 380 -7.34 32.78 25.90
N PRO A 381 -6.94 34.05 26.02
CA PRO A 381 -5.97 34.67 25.09
C PRO A 381 -4.55 34.09 25.22
N ASN A 382 -4.24 33.39 26.30
CA ASN A 382 -2.93 32.76 26.56
C ASN A 382 -2.85 31.31 26.01
N LEU A 383 -3.75 30.90 25.12
CA LEU A 383 -3.77 29.56 24.55
C LEU A 383 -2.59 29.35 23.57
N ASP A 384 -1.77 28.33 23.81
CA ASP A 384 -0.66 27.97 22.93
C ASP A 384 -1.16 27.22 21.67
N VAL A 385 -1.56 28.01 20.67
CA VAL A 385 -2.06 27.51 19.38
C VAL A 385 -1.02 26.69 18.63
N GLU A 386 0.27 27.04 18.75
CA GLU A 386 1.33 26.34 18.03
C GLU A 386 1.47 24.88 18.49
N GLN A 387 1.38 24.65 19.80
CA GLN A 387 1.42 23.29 20.34
C GLN A 387 0.21 22.46 19.90
N ALA A 388 -0.97 23.08 19.79
CA ALA A 388 -2.19 22.42 19.34
C ALA A 388 -2.10 22.04 17.84
N GLU A 389 -1.57 22.94 17.00
CA GLU A 389 -1.29 22.69 15.58
C GLU A 389 -0.30 21.53 15.39
N VAL A 390 0.77 21.48 16.19
CA VAL A 390 1.77 20.38 16.16
C VAL A 390 1.10 19.05 16.50
N ASN A 391 0.34 19.00 17.58
CA ASN A 391 -0.32 17.76 18.04
C ASN A 391 -1.30 17.23 16.98
N PHE A 392 -2.08 18.12 16.35
CA PHE A 392 -2.98 17.73 15.27
C PHE A 392 -2.21 17.17 14.06
N GLY A 393 -1.11 17.82 13.65
CA GLY A 393 -0.29 17.37 12.53
C GLY A 393 0.29 15.97 12.73
N TRP A 394 0.76 15.64 13.93
CA TRP A 394 1.28 14.31 14.25
C TRP A 394 0.20 13.23 14.24
N ASN A 395 -1.00 13.53 14.75
CA ASN A 395 -2.11 12.57 14.76
C ASN A 395 -2.62 12.22 13.36
N HIS A 396 -2.50 13.14 12.39
CA HIS A 396 -2.99 12.96 11.03
C HIS A 396 -1.88 12.76 9.99
N LEU A 397 -0.67 12.37 10.41
CA LEU A 397 0.44 12.09 9.49
C LEU A 397 0.27 10.74 8.75
N GLU A 398 -0.56 9.85 9.29
CA GLU A 398 -0.70 8.47 8.81
C GLU A 398 -1.05 8.35 7.32
N PRO A 399 -2.03 9.09 6.76
CA PRO A 399 -2.39 8.99 5.35
C PRO A 399 -1.26 9.43 4.40
N TYR A 400 -0.43 10.40 4.81
CA TYR A 400 0.72 10.86 4.03
C TYR A 400 1.80 9.76 3.92
N ALA A 401 2.07 9.04 5.01
CA ALA A 401 3.00 7.93 4.98
C ALA A 401 2.52 6.78 4.07
N HIS A 402 1.23 6.43 4.14
CA HIS A 402 0.63 5.43 3.25
C HIS A 402 0.61 5.88 1.79
N PHE A 403 0.39 7.18 1.53
CA PHE A 403 0.47 7.75 0.20
C PHE A 403 1.87 7.58 -0.39
N LEU A 404 2.92 8.01 0.34
CA LEU A 404 4.30 7.88 -0.12
C LEU A 404 4.69 6.41 -0.39
N LEU A 405 4.28 5.49 0.49
CA LEU A 405 4.51 4.06 0.27
C LEU A 405 3.77 3.54 -0.98
N SER A 406 2.54 4.00 -1.22
CA SER A 406 1.78 3.64 -2.42
C SER A 406 2.48 4.13 -3.68
N VAL A 407 3.02 5.35 -3.67
CA VAL A 407 3.77 5.93 -4.79
C VAL A 407 5.00 5.09 -5.13
N VAL A 408 5.74 4.60 -4.12
CA VAL A 408 6.89 3.69 -4.36
C VAL A 408 6.43 2.44 -5.12
N PHE A 409 5.34 1.80 -4.71
CA PHE A 409 4.81 0.64 -5.43
C PHE A 409 4.37 0.96 -6.85
N VAL A 410 3.74 2.12 -7.08
CA VAL A 410 3.35 2.58 -8.44
C VAL A 410 4.59 2.73 -9.32
N ILE A 411 5.63 3.43 -8.83
CA ILE A 411 6.85 3.70 -9.60
C ILE A 411 7.59 2.40 -9.99
N PHE A 412 7.66 1.42 -9.08
CA PHE A 412 8.31 0.15 -9.37
C PHE A 412 7.49 -0.76 -10.28
N SER A 413 6.17 -0.74 -10.17
CA SER A 413 5.29 -1.61 -10.95
C SER A 413 4.98 -1.08 -12.35
N PHE A 414 4.95 0.23 -12.54
CA PHE A 414 4.66 0.86 -13.83
C PHE A 414 5.58 0.41 -15.00
N PRO A 415 6.93 0.40 -14.87
CA PRO A 415 7.81 -0.06 -15.95
C PRO A 415 7.79 -1.59 -16.16
N LEU A 416 7.30 -2.35 -15.17
CA LEU A 416 7.20 -3.81 -15.24
C LEU A 416 5.87 -4.27 -15.85
N ALA A 417 4.82 -3.46 -15.72
CA ALA A 417 3.50 -3.78 -16.22
C ALA A 417 3.39 -3.55 -17.73
N SER A 418 2.58 -4.37 -18.38
CA SER A 418 2.29 -4.23 -19.81
C SER A 418 1.50 -2.95 -20.07
N LYS A 419 2.06 -2.06 -20.91
CA LYS A 419 1.44 -0.78 -21.27
C LYS A 419 0.13 -0.95 -22.03
N ASP A 420 -0.03 -2.06 -22.77
CA ASP A 420 -1.25 -2.36 -23.53
C ASP A 420 -2.49 -2.53 -22.63
N CYS A 421 -2.29 -2.92 -21.37
CA CYS A 421 -3.39 -3.12 -20.42
C CYS A 421 -3.59 -1.92 -19.47
N ILE A 422 -2.76 -0.88 -19.58
CA ILE A 422 -2.85 0.32 -18.74
C ILE A 422 -3.46 1.45 -19.58
N PRO A 423 -4.63 2.00 -19.21
CA PRO A 423 -5.22 3.13 -19.91
C PRO A 423 -4.51 4.43 -19.53
N CYS A 424 -3.29 4.63 -20.03
CA CYS A 424 -2.43 5.78 -19.69
C CYS A 424 -3.13 7.13 -19.86
N SER A 425 -3.91 7.33 -20.92
CA SER A 425 -4.61 8.60 -21.15
C SER A 425 -5.65 8.93 -20.07
N GLU A 426 -6.36 7.92 -19.56
CA GLU A 426 -7.37 8.10 -18.51
C GLU A 426 -6.68 8.37 -17.16
N LEU A 427 -5.66 7.57 -16.85
CA LEU A 427 -4.90 7.73 -15.61
C LEU A 427 -4.12 9.06 -15.56
N ALA A 428 -3.63 9.56 -16.70
CA ALA A 428 -3.04 10.89 -16.79
C ALA A 428 -4.04 11.99 -16.40
N MET A 429 -5.27 11.93 -16.92
CA MET A 429 -6.33 12.88 -16.55
C MET A 429 -6.68 12.81 -15.06
N VAL A 430 -6.74 11.59 -14.49
CA VAL A 430 -6.94 11.40 -13.05
C VAL A 430 -5.78 12.01 -12.24
N SER A 431 -4.53 11.81 -12.67
CA SER A 431 -3.36 12.40 -12.00
C SER A 431 -3.35 13.93 -12.07
N VAL A 432 -3.71 14.52 -13.22
CA VAL A 432 -3.86 15.98 -13.35
C VAL A 432 -4.99 16.50 -12.46
N PHE A 433 -6.13 15.80 -12.40
CA PHE A 433 -7.23 16.15 -11.51
C PHE A 433 -6.80 16.15 -10.04
N PHE A 434 -6.08 15.11 -9.58
CA PHE A 434 -5.57 15.05 -8.21
C PHE A 434 -4.47 16.08 -7.95
N THR A 435 -3.68 16.46 -8.95
CA THR A 435 -2.72 17.57 -8.83
C THR A 435 -3.43 18.90 -8.56
N VAL A 436 -4.44 19.25 -9.37
CA VAL A 436 -5.19 20.50 -9.23
C VAL A 436 -5.95 20.55 -7.92
N THR A 437 -6.67 19.47 -7.57
CA THR A 437 -7.42 19.40 -6.30
C THR A 437 -6.50 19.43 -5.08
N SER A 438 -5.35 18.76 -5.14
CA SER A 438 -4.35 18.83 -4.06
C SER A 438 -3.80 20.23 -3.88
N TYR A 439 -3.54 20.95 -4.97
CA TYR A 439 -3.14 22.36 -4.89
C TYR A 439 -4.20 23.24 -4.25
N MET A 440 -5.47 23.08 -4.64
CA MET A 440 -6.58 23.85 -4.06
C MET A 440 -6.82 23.54 -2.58
N SER A 441 -6.42 22.35 -2.11
CA SER A 441 -6.51 21.95 -0.69
C SER A 441 -5.41 22.54 0.20
N LEU A 442 -4.34 23.09 -0.39
CA LEU A 442 -3.22 23.67 0.37
C LEU A 442 -3.65 24.96 1.07
N SER A 443 -3.14 25.17 2.28
CA SER A 443 -3.45 26.36 3.07
C SER A 443 -2.95 27.66 2.42
N SER A 444 -3.75 28.73 2.53
CA SER A 444 -3.44 30.08 2.02
C SER A 444 -2.18 30.72 2.63
N CYS A 445 -1.72 30.27 3.80
CA CYS A 445 -0.51 30.82 4.44
C CYS A 445 0.80 30.56 3.67
N ALA A 446 0.88 29.47 2.90
CA ALA A 446 2.05 29.13 2.09
C ALA A 446 1.84 29.41 0.59
N GLU A 447 0.69 29.98 0.22
CA GLU A 447 0.25 30.23 -1.15
C GLU A 447 1.32 30.85 -2.08
N PRO A 448 2.10 31.88 -1.69
CA PRO A 448 3.07 32.46 -2.63
C PRO A 448 4.23 31.51 -2.96
N TYR A 449 4.65 30.67 -2.01
CA TYR A 449 5.73 29.70 -2.23
C TYR A 449 5.22 28.46 -2.95
N THR A 450 4.04 27.94 -2.57
CA THR A 450 3.42 26.78 -3.22
C THR A 450 3.00 27.09 -4.66
N ARG A 451 2.47 28.30 -4.93
CA ARG A 451 2.15 28.74 -6.30
C ARG A 451 3.39 28.82 -7.18
N ARG A 452 4.49 29.40 -6.66
CA ARG A 452 5.76 29.46 -7.39
C ARG A 452 6.33 28.07 -7.63
N ALA A 453 6.21 27.17 -6.66
CA ALA A 453 6.68 25.78 -6.78
C ALA A 453 5.89 25.04 -7.86
N LEU A 454 4.55 25.08 -7.82
CA LEU A 454 3.69 24.44 -8.81
C LEU A 454 3.94 24.98 -10.23
N VAL A 455 4.05 26.30 -10.39
CA VAL A 455 4.34 26.91 -11.70
C VAL A 455 5.71 26.46 -12.21
N THR A 456 6.71 26.39 -11.34
CA THR A 456 8.06 25.92 -11.69
C THR A 456 8.04 24.46 -12.12
N GLU A 457 7.28 23.63 -11.41
CA GLU A 457 7.13 22.20 -11.67
C GLU A 457 6.39 21.92 -12.98
N VAL A 458 5.23 22.56 -13.20
CA VAL A 458 4.49 22.47 -14.46
C VAL A 458 5.33 22.98 -15.63
N ALA A 459 6.09 24.07 -15.45
CA ALA A 459 7.02 24.54 -16.46
C ALA A 459 8.11 23.52 -16.76
N ALA A 460 8.71 22.90 -15.73
CA ALA A 460 9.74 21.88 -15.91
C ALA A 460 9.19 20.62 -16.62
N GLY A 461 8.00 20.16 -16.24
CA GLY A 461 7.29 19.05 -16.90
C GLY A 461 6.90 19.36 -18.35
N LEU A 462 6.49 20.59 -18.64
CA LEU A 462 6.20 21.01 -20.02
C LEU A 462 7.48 21.05 -20.86
N LEU A 463 8.59 21.55 -20.29
CA LEU A 463 9.89 21.56 -20.96
C LEU A 463 10.42 20.14 -21.23
N SER A 464 10.13 19.16 -20.38
CA SER A 464 10.51 17.76 -20.61
C SER A 464 9.63 17.05 -21.64
N LEU A 465 8.39 17.50 -21.84
CA LEU A 465 7.47 17.04 -22.90
C LEU A 465 7.75 17.69 -24.27
N LEU A 466 8.36 18.87 -24.30
CA LEU A 466 8.60 19.61 -25.54
C LEU A 466 9.40 18.85 -26.63
N PRO A 467 10.46 18.07 -26.30
CA PRO A 467 11.25 17.33 -27.29
C PRO A 467 10.46 16.23 -28.00
N THR A 468 9.42 15.66 -27.37
CA THR A 468 8.63 14.56 -27.92
C THR A 468 7.45 15.05 -28.78
N MET A 469 7.12 16.34 -28.71
CA MET A 469 6.03 16.92 -29.49
C MET A 469 6.43 17.12 -30.97
N PRO A 470 5.56 16.75 -31.94
CA PRO A 470 5.83 16.84 -33.38
C PRO A 470 5.74 18.28 -33.93
N VAL A 471 6.00 19.31 -33.11
CA VAL A 471 5.90 20.72 -33.51
C VAL A 471 7.24 21.20 -34.10
N ASP A 472 7.21 21.85 -35.26
CA ASP A 472 8.37 22.29 -36.07
C ASP A 472 9.19 23.47 -35.48
N GLY A 473 9.05 23.75 -34.18
CA GLY A 473 9.77 24.85 -33.51
C GLY A 473 11.14 24.44 -33.00
N HIS A 474 12.21 24.68 -33.76
CA HIS A 474 13.59 24.41 -33.33
C HIS A 474 13.99 25.13 -32.02
N PHE A 475 13.58 26.39 -31.85
CA PHE A 475 13.84 27.17 -30.62
C PHE A 475 13.14 26.59 -29.39
N MET A 476 11.92 26.07 -29.56
CA MET A 476 11.17 25.45 -28.47
C MET A 476 11.85 24.13 -28.06
N LYS A 477 12.22 23.28 -29.03
CA LYS A 477 12.93 22.02 -28.73
C LYS A 477 14.28 22.24 -28.03
N ALA A 478 15.00 23.32 -28.34
CA ALA A 478 16.27 23.65 -27.69
C ALA A 478 16.14 23.95 -26.18
N LEU A 479 14.98 24.43 -25.70
CA LEU A 479 14.74 24.69 -24.28
C LEU A 479 14.61 23.41 -23.44
N GLY A 480 14.12 22.31 -24.05
CA GLY A 480 13.97 21.02 -23.40
C GLY A 480 15.16 20.06 -23.56
N GLN A 481 16.16 20.42 -24.38
CA GLN A 481 17.33 19.58 -24.61
C GLN A 481 18.39 19.71 -23.50
N THR A 482 19.12 18.64 -23.26
CA THR A 482 20.27 18.62 -22.37
C THR A 482 21.46 19.30 -23.05
N PHE A 483 22.05 20.31 -22.41
CA PHE A 483 23.19 21.05 -22.97
C PHE A 483 24.50 20.28 -22.81
N PHE A 484 24.71 19.69 -21.62
CA PHE A 484 25.90 18.89 -21.31
C PHE A 484 25.51 17.68 -20.48
N THR A 485 26.09 16.52 -20.80
CA THR A 485 25.96 15.29 -20.01
C THR A 485 27.34 14.88 -19.51
N VAL A 486 27.51 14.79 -18.19
CA VAL A 486 28.77 14.43 -17.55
C VAL A 486 28.59 13.10 -16.84
N PRO A 487 29.28 12.02 -17.26
CA PRO A 487 29.19 10.74 -16.56
C PRO A 487 29.88 10.84 -15.19
N VAL A 488 29.11 10.69 -14.11
CA VAL A 488 29.61 10.63 -12.73
C VAL A 488 29.76 9.14 -12.37
N GLY A 489 30.76 8.49 -12.96
CA GLY A 489 31.04 7.06 -12.80
C GLY A 489 30.30 6.15 -13.79
N HIS A 490 30.26 4.84 -13.50
CA HIS A 490 29.69 3.82 -14.41
C HIS A 490 28.16 3.73 -14.38
N PHE A 491 27.49 4.27 -13.36
CA PHE A 491 26.06 4.04 -13.13
C PHE A 491 25.20 5.31 -13.19
N VAL A 492 25.81 6.50 -13.14
CA VAL A 492 25.08 7.78 -13.02
C VAL A 492 25.62 8.80 -14.00
N VAL A 493 24.73 9.50 -14.68
CA VAL A 493 25.03 10.59 -15.60
C VAL A 493 24.38 11.86 -15.05
N LEU A 494 25.18 12.92 -14.91
CA LEU A 494 24.72 14.25 -14.55
C LEU A 494 24.32 14.98 -15.83
N ASN A 495 23.07 15.44 -15.91
CA ASN A 495 22.60 16.23 -17.05
C ASN A 495 22.49 17.70 -16.64
N VAL A 496 22.96 18.59 -17.49
CA VAL A 496 22.82 20.05 -17.31
C VAL A 496 21.85 20.55 -18.37
N SER A 497 20.67 21.00 -17.94
CA SER A 497 19.58 21.45 -18.82
C SER A 497 18.79 22.60 -18.17
N VAL A 498 17.94 23.30 -18.93
CA VAL A 498 17.02 24.32 -18.35
C VAL A 498 16.10 23.72 -17.27
N PRO A 499 15.52 22.51 -17.46
CA PRO A 499 14.84 21.80 -16.38
C PRO A 499 15.68 21.66 -15.10
N CYS A 500 16.99 21.44 -15.17
CA CYS A 500 17.84 21.34 -13.96
C CYS A 500 17.85 22.64 -13.15
N LEU A 501 17.88 23.81 -13.80
CA LEU A 501 17.81 25.10 -13.10
C LEU A 501 16.44 25.30 -12.43
N LEU A 502 15.36 24.87 -13.08
CA LEU A 502 14.01 24.91 -12.51
C LEU A 502 13.89 23.98 -11.31
N TYR A 503 14.43 22.77 -11.35
CA TYR A 503 14.45 21.86 -10.19
C TYR A 503 15.35 22.37 -9.05
N LEU A 504 16.48 23.02 -9.34
CA LEU A 504 17.28 23.68 -8.29
C LEU A 504 16.48 24.81 -7.61
N TYR A 505 15.72 25.58 -8.39
CA TYR A 505 14.79 26.57 -7.84
C TYR A 505 13.66 25.92 -7.03
N LEU A 506 13.14 24.78 -7.48
CA LEU A 506 12.13 23.99 -6.76
C LEU A 506 12.67 23.49 -5.41
N LEU A 507 13.89 22.94 -5.37
CA LEU A 507 14.56 22.52 -4.13
C LEU A 507 14.79 23.71 -3.18
N TYR A 508 15.15 24.89 -3.72
CA TYR A 508 15.22 26.11 -2.92
C TYR A 508 13.85 26.48 -2.32
N LEU A 509 12.77 26.37 -3.09
CA LEU A 509 11.41 26.61 -2.59
C LEU A 509 11.01 25.58 -1.52
N PHE A 510 11.37 24.30 -1.68
CA PHE A 510 11.14 23.25 -0.67
C PHE A 510 11.86 23.58 0.64
N PHE A 511 13.13 23.97 0.56
CA PHE A 511 13.90 24.40 1.72
C PHE A 511 13.27 25.62 2.41
N ARG A 512 12.82 26.62 1.63
CA ARG A 512 12.12 27.79 2.19
C ARG A 512 10.81 27.41 2.87
N MET A 513 10.01 26.54 2.26
CA MET A 513 8.77 26.03 2.85
C MET A 513 9.03 25.26 4.15
N ALA A 514 10.09 24.44 4.20
CA ALA A 514 10.51 23.74 5.41
C ALA A 514 10.93 24.73 6.51
N GLN A 515 11.75 25.74 6.18
CA GLN A 515 12.28 26.71 7.13
C GLN A 515 11.20 27.61 7.78
N LEU A 516 10.01 27.73 7.16
CA LEU A 516 8.90 28.49 7.72
C LEU A 516 8.59 28.03 9.15
N ARG A 517 8.37 29.00 10.04
CA ARG A 517 8.08 28.77 11.47
C ARG A 517 9.13 27.91 12.19
N GLY A 518 10.41 28.00 11.79
CA GLY A 518 11.52 27.30 12.46
C GLY A 518 11.50 25.78 12.23
N PHE A 519 11.49 25.35 10.98
CA PHE A 519 11.41 23.93 10.54
C PHE A 519 10.07 23.23 10.77
N LYS A 520 9.14 23.88 11.48
CA LYS A 520 7.75 23.40 11.62
C LYS A 520 6.99 23.35 10.29
N GLY A 521 7.40 24.15 9.30
CA GLY A 521 6.84 24.16 7.95
C GLY A 521 6.98 22.84 7.19
N THR A 522 7.86 21.93 7.64
CA THR A 522 8.04 20.60 7.04
C THR A 522 6.74 19.80 7.03
N TYR A 523 6.08 19.64 8.17
CA TYR A 523 4.84 18.87 8.26
C TYR A 523 3.60 19.70 7.92
N CYS A 524 3.61 21.02 8.16
CA CYS A 524 2.46 21.88 7.86
C CYS A 524 2.31 22.23 6.37
N TYR A 525 3.41 22.32 5.62
CA TYR A 525 3.39 22.86 4.25
C TYR A 525 4.12 21.95 3.25
N LEU A 526 5.33 21.48 3.57
CA LEU A 526 6.11 20.67 2.63
C LEU A 526 5.48 19.29 2.39
N VAL A 527 5.12 18.54 3.44
CA VAL A 527 4.52 17.20 3.30
C VAL A 527 3.19 17.24 2.53
N PRO A 528 2.26 18.17 2.81
CA PRO A 528 1.07 18.34 1.97
C PRO A 528 1.39 18.72 0.52
N TYR A 529 2.39 19.58 0.30
CA TYR A 529 2.83 19.93 -1.06
C TYR A 529 3.42 18.71 -1.79
N LEU A 530 4.14 17.82 -1.11
CA LEU A 530 4.69 16.61 -1.72
C LEU A 530 3.61 15.73 -2.34
N VAL A 531 2.39 15.70 -1.79
CA VAL A 531 1.27 14.97 -2.41
C VAL A 531 0.95 15.54 -3.79
N CYS A 532 0.86 16.87 -3.91
CA CYS A 532 0.67 17.56 -5.17
C CYS A 532 1.84 17.30 -6.14
N PHE A 533 3.08 17.38 -5.63
CA PHE A 533 4.29 17.11 -6.41
C PHE A 533 4.30 15.70 -7.00
N MET A 534 4.04 14.67 -6.19
CA MET A 534 4.05 13.28 -6.69
C MET A 534 2.96 13.03 -7.74
N TRP A 535 1.77 13.63 -7.60
CA TRP A 535 0.71 13.53 -8.60
C TRP A 535 1.06 14.22 -9.92
N CYS A 536 1.74 15.37 -9.84
CA CYS A 536 2.18 16.13 -11.01
C CYS A 536 3.31 15.40 -11.75
N GLU A 537 4.35 14.93 -11.05
CA GLU A 537 5.41 14.11 -11.63
C GLU A 537 4.86 12.82 -12.28
N LEU A 538 3.96 12.12 -11.58
CA LEU A 538 3.30 10.95 -12.14
C LEU A 538 2.48 11.31 -13.39
N SER A 539 1.84 12.48 -13.43
CA SER A 539 1.09 12.93 -14.61
C SER A 539 2.01 13.11 -15.82
N VAL A 540 3.18 13.72 -15.66
CA VAL A 540 4.16 13.91 -16.76
C VAL A 540 4.63 12.56 -17.29
N VAL A 541 4.97 11.63 -16.40
CA VAL A 541 5.43 10.29 -16.76
C VAL A 541 4.36 9.49 -17.50
N ILE A 542 3.11 9.52 -17.06
CA ILE A 542 2.02 8.81 -17.75
C ILE A 542 1.67 9.52 -19.08
N LEU A 543 1.77 10.85 -19.15
CA LEU A 543 1.52 11.62 -20.37
C LEU A 543 2.50 11.28 -21.49
N LEU A 544 3.78 11.04 -21.17
CA LEU A 544 4.80 10.63 -22.14
C LEU A 544 4.46 9.32 -22.87
N GLU A 545 3.69 8.44 -22.24
CA GLU A 545 3.24 7.15 -22.81
C GLU A 545 1.82 7.24 -23.39
N SER A 546 1.17 8.40 -23.32
CA SER A 546 -0.21 8.59 -23.77
C SER A 546 -0.28 9.02 -25.23
N THR A 547 -1.35 8.61 -25.93
CA THR A 547 -1.63 9.09 -27.29
C THR A 547 -2.53 10.33 -27.25
N GLY A 548 -2.28 11.30 -28.13
CA GLY A 548 -3.10 12.52 -28.20
C GLY A 548 -4.59 12.24 -28.44
N LEU A 549 -4.91 11.25 -29.29
CA LEU A 549 -6.28 10.78 -29.49
C LEU A 549 -6.89 10.19 -28.21
N GLY A 550 -6.10 9.42 -27.44
CA GLY A 550 -6.52 8.89 -26.15
C GLY A 550 -6.82 9.99 -25.14
N LEU A 551 -6.06 11.08 -25.13
CA LEU A 551 -6.27 12.22 -24.24
C LEU A 551 -7.54 13.00 -24.58
N VAL A 552 -7.83 13.20 -25.87
CA VAL A 552 -9.10 13.78 -26.32
C VAL A 552 -10.27 12.87 -25.95
N ARG A 553 -10.13 11.56 -26.15
CA ARG A 553 -11.14 10.57 -25.75
C ARG A 553 -11.37 10.57 -24.24
N ALA A 554 -10.32 10.65 -23.43
CA ALA A 554 -10.40 10.68 -21.98
C ALA A 554 -11.08 11.96 -21.48
N SER A 555 -10.63 13.13 -21.95
CA SER A 555 -11.20 14.42 -21.56
C SER A 555 -12.68 14.57 -21.94
N VAL A 556 -13.03 14.24 -23.20
CA VAL A 556 -14.43 14.24 -23.65
C VAL A 556 -15.22 13.13 -22.95
N GLY A 557 -14.61 11.97 -22.73
CA GLY A 557 -15.21 10.83 -22.04
C GLY A 557 -15.60 11.16 -20.61
N TYR A 558 -14.73 11.80 -19.82
CA TYR A 558 -15.04 12.21 -18.45
C TYR A 558 -16.11 13.30 -18.40
N LEU A 559 -16.04 14.29 -19.31
CA LEU A 559 -17.07 15.32 -19.43
C LEU A 559 -18.43 14.70 -19.78
N LEU A 560 -18.48 13.84 -20.80
CA LEU A 560 -19.69 13.13 -21.20
C LEU A 560 -20.17 12.17 -20.12
N PHE A 561 -19.29 11.47 -19.41
CA PHE A 561 -19.65 10.56 -18.32
C PHE A 561 -20.37 11.28 -17.19
N LEU A 562 -19.91 12.48 -16.82
CA LEU A 562 -20.62 13.31 -15.85
C LEU A 562 -22.07 13.54 -16.28
N PHE A 563 -22.32 13.85 -17.56
CA PHE A 563 -23.66 14.08 -18.14
C PHE A 563 -24.46 12.82 -18.47
N ALA A 564 -23.80 11.72 -18.83
CA ALA A 564 -24.40 10.50 -19.35
C ALA A 564 -24.79 9.53 -18.24
N LEU A 565 -24.04 9.46 -17.13
CA LEU A 565 -24.34 8.55 -16.02
C LEU A 565 -25.78 8.69 -15.46
N PRO A 566 -26.34 9.89 -15.26
CA PRO A 566 -27.73 10.05 -14.80
C PRO A 566 -28.74 9.64 -15.87
N VAL A 567 -28.44 9.92 -17.14
CA VAL A 567 -29.30 9.54 -18.27
C VAL A 567 -29.30 8.04 -18.44
N LEU A 568 -28.15 7.38 -18.24
CA LEU A 568 -27.98 5.94 -18.32
C LEU A 568 -28.65 5.24 -17.14
N VAL A 569 -28.52 5.76 -15.92
CA VAL A 569 -29.28 5.28 -14.74
C VAL A 569 -30.78 5.45 -14.98
N ALA A 570 -31.25 6.61 -15.44
CA ALA A 570 -32.66 6.85 -15.76
C ALA A 570 -33.17 5.95 -16.91
N GLY A 571 -32.33 5.67 -17.90
CA GLY A 571 -32.63 4.76 -19.00
C GLY A 571 -32.72 3.31 -18.55
N LEU A 572 -31.80 2.85 -17.68
CA LEU A 572 -31.82 1.51 -17.11
C LEU A 572 -32.98 1.32 -16.13
N THR A 573 -33.33 2.32 -15.33
CA THR A 573 -34.51 2.25 -14.46
C THR A 573 -35.79 2.21 -15.29
N LEU A 574 -35.91 3.03 -16.35
CA LEU A 574 -37.04 3.00 -17.27
C LEU A 574 -37.15 1.64 -17.99
N MET A 575 -36.04 1.12 -18.52
CA MET A 575 -35.99 -0.19 -19.16
C MET A 575 -36.36 -1.30 -18.17
N GLY A 576 -35.89 -1.22 -16.92
CA GLY A 576 -36.25 -2.13 -15.85
C GLY A 576 -37.74 -2.10 -15.51
N VAL A 577 -38.35 -0.91 -15.43
CA VAL A 577 -39.79 -0.72 -15.20
C VAL A 577 -40.61 -1.26 -16.37
N VAL A 578 -40.19 -1.00 -17.61
CA VAL A 578 -40.86 -1.53 -18.81
C VAL A 578 -40.76 -3.05 -18.87
N GLN A 579 -39.58 -3.62 -18.61
CA GLN A 579 -39.39 -5.07 -18.59
C GLN A 579 -40.20 -5.73 -17.46
N PHE A 580 -40.26 -5.08 -16.29
CA PHE A 580 -41.07 -5.52 -15.16
C PHE A 580 -42.57 -5.44 -15.48
N ALA A 581 -43.04 -4.36 -16.11
CA ALA A 581 -44.43 -4.22 -16.53
C ALA A 581 -44.80 -5.22 -17.62
N TRP A 582 -43.91 -5.46 -18.60
CA TRP A 582 -44.12 -6.45 -19.66
C TRP A 582 -44.14 -7.88 -19.10
N TRP A 583 -43.27 -8.18 -18.14
CA TRP A 583 -43.30 -9.43 -17.37
C TRP A 583 -44.58 -9.57 -16.54
N PHE A 584 -45.05 -8.49 -15.91
CA PHE A 584 -46.27 -8.47 -15.09
C PHE A 584 -47.56 -8.66 -15.91
N VAL A 585 -47.64 -8.06 -17.10
CA VAL A 585 -48.76 -8.24 -18.05
C VAL A 585 -48.77 -9.65 -18.65
N SER A 586 -47.61 -10.31 -18.72
CA SER A 586 -47.48 -11.68 -19.24
C SER A 586 -47.83 -12.79 -18.21
N LEU A 587 -48.23 -12.44 -16.98
CA LEU A 587 -48.53 -13.41 -15.94
C LEU A 587 -50.04 -13.67 -15.79
N ASP A 588 -50.50 -14.84 -16.22
CA ASP A 588 -51.82 -15.37 -15.87
C ASP A 588 -51.97 -15.52 -14.34
N LEU A 589 -53.12 -15.10 -13.80
CA LEU A 589 -53.47 -15.00 -12.36
C LEU A 589 -53.13 -16.24 -11.50
N THR A 590 -53.02 -17.42 -12.11
CA THR A 590 -52.68 -18.68 -11.44
C THR A 590 -51.21 -18.75 -10.99
N LYS A 591 -50.31 -17.97 -11.60
CA LYS A 591 -48.88 -17.93 -11.23
C LYS A 591 -48.59 -16.99 -10.06
N LEU A 592 -49.44 -15.99 -9.82
CA LEU A 592 -49.32 -15.02 -8.71
C LEU A 592 -49.48 -15.71 -7.34
N LEU A 593 -50.38 -16.69 -7.24
CA LEU A 593 -50.65 -17.45 -6.01
C LEU A 593 -49.50 -18.42 -5.69
N ALA A 594 -48.92 -19.04 -6.72
CA ALA A 594 -47.79 -19.96 -6.58
C ALA A 594 -46.50 -19.21 -6.19
N THR A 595 -46.24 -18.03 -6.76
CA THR A 595 -45.09 -17.20 -6.37
C THR A 595 -45.28 -16.57 -4.99
N ALA A 596 -46.50 -16.18 -4.59
CA ALA A 596 -46.76 -15.68 -3.24
C ALA A 596 -46.57 -16.79 -2.18
N ALA A 597 -47.01 -18.02 -2.46
CA ALA A 597 -46.77 -19.17 -1.59
C ALA A 597 -45.27 -19.54 -1.52
N LEU A 598 -44.55 -19.49 -2.65
CA LEU A 598 -43.11 -19.79 -2.70
C LEU A 598 -42.26 -18.67 -2.06
N CYS A 599 -42.74 -17.42 -2.04
CA CYS A 599 -42.09 -16.28 -1.37
C CYS A 599 -42.46 -16.14 0.11
N ALA A 600 -43.58 -16.70 0.58
CA ALA A 600 -43.95 -16.71 2.00
C ALA A 600 -43.11 -17.71 2.84
N VAL A 601 -42.65 -18.81 2.22
CA VAL A 601 -41.84 -19.83 2.88
C VAL A 601 -40.46 -19.30 3.33
N PRO A 602 -39.70 -18.52 2.53
CA PRO A 602 -38.46 -17.88 2.97
C PRO A 602 -38.66 -16.83 4.07
N LEU A 603 -39.80 -16.11 4.08
CA LEU A 603 -40.07 -15.06 5.06
C LEU A 603 -40.40 -15.64 6.45
N LEU A 604 -41.10 -16.77 6.50
CA LEU A 604 -41.35 -17.52 7.74
C LEU A 604 -40.09 -18.22 8.27
N LEU A 605 -39.22 -18.73 7.39
CA LEU A 605 -37.91 -19.29 7.76
C LEU A 605 -36.93 -18.21 8.25
N ARG A 606 -36.97 -17.01 7.68
CA ARG A 606 -36.17 -15.84 8.10
C ARG A 606 -36.58 -15.29 9.47
N TRP A 607 -37.82 -15.51 9.90
CA TRP A 607 -38.29 -15.09 11.23
C TRP A 607 -37.74 -15.99 12.35
N TRP A 608 -37.27 -17.21 12.02
CA TRP A 608 -36.80 -18.20 12.98
C TRP A 608 -35.27 -18.25 13.16
N SER A 609 -34.48 -17.76 12.20
CA SER A 609 -33.01 -17.76 12.29
C SER A 609 -32.45 -16.45 12.85
N LYS A 610 -32.76 -16.13 14.12
CA LYS A 610 -31.98 -15.17 14.90
C LYS A 610 -30.65 -15.81 15.30
N ALA A 611 -29.64 -15.65 14.46
CA ALA A 611 -28.23 -15.84 14.84
C ALA A 611 -27.32 -15.02 13.91
N SER A 612 -27.51 -13.69 13.90
CA SER A 612 -26.69 -12.72 13.16
C SER A 612 -25.57 -12.15 14.05
N LEU A 613 -24.81 -13.01 14.72
CA LEU A 613 -23.76 -12.62 15.68
C LEU A 613 -22.46 -13.37 15.35
N SER A 614 -21.80 -12.97 14.26
CA SER A 614 -20.36 -13.27 14.05
C SER A 614 -19.76 -12.44 12.91
N ALA A 615 -20.46 -12.30 11.78
CA ALA A 615 -19.93 -11.58 10.61
C ALA A 615 -19.85 -10.05 10.81
N VAL A 616 -20.76 -9.49 11.61
CA VAL A 616 -20.76 -8.05 11.94
C VAL A 616 -19.58 -7.68 12.83
N GLU A 617 -19.12 -8.55 13.73
CA GLU A 617 -17.93 -8.29 14.57
C GLU A 617 -16.62 -8.42 13.80
N MET A 618 -16.54 -9.34 12.83
CA MET A 618 -15.37 -9.47 11.95
C MET A 618 -15.32 -8.33 10.92
N ALA A 619 -16.47 -7.88 10.40
CA ALA A 619 -16.59 -6.69 9.55
C ALA A 619 -16.36 -5.37 10.31
N LYS A 620 -16.77 -5.28 11.58
CA LYS A 620 -16.53 -4.12 12.46
C LYS A 620 -15.07 -4.06 12.93
N SER A 621 -14.40 -5.21 13.03
CA SER A 621 -12.95 -5.33 13.20
C SER A 621 -12.18 -4.91 11.93
N LEU A 622 -12.61 -5.38 10.74
CA LEU A 622 -12.01 -4.98 9.45
C LEU A 622 -12.30 -3.53 9.05
N SER A 623 -13.41 -2.95 9.49
CA SER A 623 -13.75 -1.53 9.30
C SER A 623 -12.88 -0.60 10.15
N ARG A 624 -12.31 -1.11 11.26
CA ARG A 624 -11.48 -0.34 12.19
C ARG A 624 -10.02 -0.23 11.71
N SER A 625 -9.59 -1.18 10.88
CA SER A 625 -8.34 -1.09 10.12
C SER A 625 -8.61 -0.38 8.79
N SER A 626 -7.86 0.69 8.53
CA SER A 626 -7.92 1.41 7.26
C SER A 626 -7.71 0.41 6.10
N MET A 627 -8.68 0.27 5.18
CA MET A 627 -8.58 -0.65 4.02
C MET A 627 -7.26 -0.51 3.25
N VAL A 628 -6.70 0.70 3.23
CA VAL A 628 -5.38 1.03 2.68
C VAL A 628 -4.26 0.23 3.37
N LYS A 629 -4.30 0.08 4.70
CA LYS A 629 -3.32 -0.74 5.44
C LYS A 629 -3.35 -2.19 4.97
N LEU A 630 -4.54 -2.75 4.77
CA LEU A 630 -4.67 -4.11 4.26
C LEU A 630 -4.08 -4.23 2.86
N ILE A 631 -4.43 -3.32 1.95
CA ILE A 631 -3.88 -3.30 0.59
C ILE A 631 -2.35 -3.25 0.62
N LEU A 632 -1.75 -2.35 1.41
CA LEU A 632 -0.29 -2.20 1.50
C LEU A 632 0.41 -3.40 2.13
N VAL A 633 -0.20 -4.05 3.13
CA VAL A 633 0.32 -5.29 3.71
C VAL A 633 0.29 -6.42 2.68
N TRP A 634 -0.79 -6.54 1.90
CA TRP A 634 -0.88 -7.53 0.82
C TRP A 634 0.12 -7.25 -0.31
N LEU A 635 0.26 -5.98 -0.71
CA LEU A 635 1.24 -5.58 -1.73
C LEU A 635 2.67 -5.90 -1.29
N SER A 636 3.04 -5.54 -0.06
CA SER A 636 4.39 -5.87 0.46
C SER A 636 4.62 -7.37 0.55
N ALA A 637 3.62 -8.16 0.98
CA ALA A 637 3.70 -9.61 1.00
C ALA A 637 3.86 -10.23 -0.41
N ILE A 638 3.10 -9.74 -1.39
CA ILE A 638 3.19 -10.19 -2.80
C ILE A 638 4.58 -9.87 -3.35
N VAL A 639 5.08 -8.65 -3.16
CA VAL A 639 6.41 -8.25 -3.65
C VAL A 639 7.52 -9.08 -2.99
N LEU A 640 7.44 -9.32 -1.68
CA LEU A 640 8.40 -10.19 -0.97
C LEU A 640 8.34 -11.64 -1.46
N PHE A 641 7.13 -12.17 -1.69
CA PHE A 641 6.95 -13.49 -2.27
C PHE A 641 7.54 -13.60 -3.67
N CYS A 642 7.30 -12.59 -4.52
CA CYS A 642 7.86 -12.53 -5.87
C CYS A 642 9.39 -12.42 -5.84
N TRP A 643 9.93 -11.59 -4.95
CA TRP A 643 11.37 -11.48 -4.75
C TRP A 643 11.99 -12.83 -4.36
N PHE A 644 11.38 -13.53 -3.39
CA PHE A 644 11.84 -14.86 -2.98
C PHE A 644 11.70 -15.90 -4.10
N TYR A 645 10.58 -15.87 -4.84
CA TYR A 645 10.33 -16.77 -5.96
C TYR A 645 11.33 -16.56 -7.09
N VAL A 646 11.54 -15.31 -7.53
CA VAL A 646 12.52 -14.96 -8.58
C VAL A 646 13.93 -15.36 -8.16
N TYR A 647 14.32 -15.07 -6.91
CA TYR A 647 15.61 -15.47 -6.37
C TYR A 647 15.82 -17.00 -6.35
N ARG A 648 14.75 -17.77 -6.09
CA ARG A 648 14.75 -19.25 -6.13
C ARG A 648 14.68 -19.82 -7.54
N SER A 649 14.01 -19.13 -8.47
CA SER A 649 13.80 -19.58 -9.85
C SER A 649 14.97 -19.25 -10.77
N GLU A 650 15.87 -18.36 -10.37
CA GLU A 650 17.15 -18.17 -11.06
C GLU A 650 17.98 -19.47 -10.97
N GLY A 651 17.93 -20.25 -12.04
CA GLY A 651 18.96 -21.25 -12.35
C GLY A 651 20.32 -20.61 -12.62
N MET A 652 21.36 -21.44 -12.67
CA MET A 652 22.77 -21.04 -12.78
C MET A 652 23.02 -19.97 -13.87
N LYS A 653 23.86 -18.98 -13.55
CA LYS A 653 24.23 -17.88 -14.46
C LYS A 653 24.85 -18.46 -15.74
N VAL A 654 24.27 -18.15 -16.89
CA VAL A 654 24.84 -18.54 -18.18
C VAL A 654 26.08 -17.68 -18.45
N TYR A 655 27.26 -18.30 -18.51
CA TYR A 655 28.48 -17.58 -18.85
C TYR A 655 28.58 -17.42 -20.37
N ASN A 656 28.75 -16.16 -20.84
CA ASN A 656 29.06 -15.82 -22.23
C ASN A 656 30.51 -16.18 -22.57
N SER A 657 30.85 -17.46 -22.50
CA SER A 657 32.15 -17.98 -22.93
C SER A 657 32.02 -18.61 -24.30
N THR A 658 32.95 -18.32 -25.19
CA THR A 658 33.04 -18.93 -26.53
C THR A 658 33.87 -20.22 -26.47
N LEU A 659 33.41 -21.20 -25.69
CA LEU A 659 34.03 -22.53 -25.71
C LEU A 659 33.59 -23.26 -27.00
N SER A 660 34.50 -23.97 -27.66
CA SER A 660 34.20 -24.78 -28.85
C SER A 660 34.13 -26.28 -28.52
N TRP A 661 33.41 -27.09 -29.33
CA TRP A 661 33.37 -28.56 -29.12
C TRP A 661 34.76 -29.20 -29.04
N PRO A 662 35.72 -28.90 -29.95
CA PRO A 662 37.00 -29.58 -29.92
C PRO A 662 37.73 -29.36 -28.60
N GLN A 663 37.61 -28.17 -28.02
CA GLN A 663 38.17 -27.84 -26.71
C GLN A 663 37.49 -28.61 -25.58
N TYR A 664 36.15 -28.67 -25.60
CA TYR A 664 35.39 -29.45 -24.61
C TYR A 664 35.65 -30.96 -24.73
N SER A 665 35.56 -31.52 -25.94
CA SER A 665 35.71 -32.95 -26.21
C SER A 665 37.12 -33.45 -25.88
N PHE A 666 38.14 -32.61 -26.05
CA PHE A 666 39.50 -32.93 -25.63
C PHE A 666 39.61 -33.12 -24.12
N LEU A 667 39.01 -32.23 -23.32
CA LEU A 667 39.11 -32.25 -21.85
C LEU A 667 38.10 -33.18 -21.18
N CYS A 668 36.92 -33.34 -21.76
CA CYS A 668 35.76 -34.00 -21.15
C CYS A 668 35.24 -35.20 -21.94
N GLY A 669 35.84 -35.52 -23.09
CA GLY A 669 35.37 -36.60 -23.96
C GLY A 669 36.01 -37.97 -23.70
N PRO A 670 35.77 -38.94 -24.60
CA PRO A 670 36.20 -40.33 -24.43
C PRO A 670 37.71 -40.55 -24.27
N ARG A 671 38.55 -39.61 -24.74
CA ARG A 671 40.01 -39.66 -24.54
C ARG A 671 40.36 -39.42 -23.07
N ALA A 672 39.76 -38.42 -22.45
CA ALA A 672 40.00 -38.08 -21.05
C ALA A 672 39.56 -39.20 -20.08
N TRP A 673 38.49 -39.95 -20.40
CA TRP A 673 38.06 -41.12 -19.59
C TRP A 673 38.96 -42.34 -19.74
N LYS A 674 39.72 -42.41 -20.83
CA LYS A 674 40.68 -43.49 -21.07
C LYS A 674 42.02 -43.20 -20.39
N GLU A 675 42.40 -41.93 -20.34
CA GLU A 675 43.64 -41.47 -19.67
C GLU A 675 43.47 -41.30 -18.14
N THR A 676 42.27 -40.94 -17.68
CA THR A 676 41.93 -40.76 -16.26
C THR A 676 40.61 -41.45 -15.91
N ASN A 677 40.34 -41.72 -14.63
CA ASN A 677 39.05 -42.28 -14.20
C ASN A 677 37.89 -41.34 -14.59
N MET A 678 36.82 -41.88 -15.19
CA MET A 678 35.60 -41.15 -15.58
C MET A 678 35.07 -40.26 -14.45
N ALA A 679 35.03 -40.74 -13.20
CA ALA A 679 34.56 -39.93 -12.07
C ALA A 679 35.43 -38.69 -11.83
N ARG A 680 36.74 -38.78 -12.02
CA ARG A 680 37.68 -37.65 -11.89
C ARG A 680 37.49 -36.66 -13.04
N THR A 681 37.26 -37.15 -14.26
CA THR A 681 36.93 -36.30 -15.41
C THR A 681 35.60 -35.57 -15.19
N GLN A 682 34.58 -36.23 -14.63
CA GLN A 682 33.29 -35.59 -14.31
C GLN A 682 33.43 -34.45 -13.31
N ILE A 683 34.22 -34.64 -12.24
CA ILE A 683 34.50 -33.59 -11.25
C ILE A 683 35.28 -32.43 -11.88
N LEU A 684 36.22 -32.69 -12.78
CA LEU A 684 36.94 -31.62 -13.47
C LEU A 684 36.01 -30.86 -14.43
N CYS A 685 35.17 -31.58 -15.16
CA CYS A 685 34.27 -31.03 -16.16
C CYS A 685 33.04 -30.34 -15.55
N SER A 686 32.70 -30.59 -14.29
CA SER A 686 31.64 -29.85 -13.59
C SER A 686 31.98 -28.37 -13.42
N HIS A 687 33.26 -27.99 -13.46
CA HIS A 687 33.67 -26.58 -13.50
C HIS A 687 33.24 -25.83 -14.76
N LEU A 688 32.86 -26.56 -15.83
CA LEU A 688 32.36 -26.00 -17.07
C LEU A 688 30.82 -25.90 -17.10
N GLU A 689 30.14 -26.22 -16.00
CA GLU A 689 28.69 -26.11 -15.88
C GLU A 689 28.22 -24.65 -16.03
N GLY A 690 27.19 -24.42 -16.85
CA GLY A 690 26.66 -23.08 -17.14
C GLY A 690 27.35 -22.34 -18.29
N HIS A 691 28.44 -22.89 -18.88
CA HIS A 691 29.03 -22.33 -20.10
C HIS A 691 28.20 -22.67 -21.34
N ARG A 692 28.05 -21.70 -22.25
CA ARG A 692 27.42 -21.90 -23.55
C ARG A 692 28.44 -22.42 -24.57
N VAL A 693 28.02 -23.39 -25.38
CA VAL A 693 28.88 -23.96 -26.43
C VAL A 693 28.07 -24.06 -27.73
N THR A 694 28.72 -23.82 -28.86
CA THR A 694 28.10 -23.86 -30.20
C THR A 694 28.76 -24.93 -31.06
N TRP A 695 27.93 -25.73 -31.72
CA TRP A 695 28.32 -26.96 -32.39
C TRP A 695 27.66 -27.09 -33.76
N THR A 696 28.33 -27.74 -34.70
CA THR A 696 27.75 -28.15 -35.97
C THR A 696 27.71 -29.66 -36.03
N GLY A 697 26.64 -30.22 -36.59
CA GLY A 697 26.46 -31.67 -36.67
C GLY A 697 25.41 -32.07 -37.69
N ARG A 698 25.42 -33.36 -38.04
CA ARG A 698 24.43 -33.96 -38.93
C ARG A 698 23.28 -34.52 -38.11
N PHE A 699 22.08 -34.04 -38.38
CA PHE A 699 20.87 -34.53 -37.75
C PHE A 699 20.64 -36.00 -38.10
N LYS A 700 20.54 -36.89 -37.10
CA LYS A 700 20.19 -38.30 -37.32
C LYS A 700 18.68 -38.50 -37.18
N TYR A 701 18.13 -38.27 -36.00
CA TYR A 701 16.70 -38.39 -35.75
C TYR A 701 16.29 -37.56 -34.54
N VAL A 702 14.99 -37.31 -34.43
CA VAL A 702 14.35 -36.71 -33.27
C VAL A 702 13.32 -37.70 -32.72
N ARG A 703 13.23 -37.80 -31.40
CA ARG A 703 12.16 -38.54 -30.73
C ARG A 703 11.52 -37.68 -29.66
N VAL A 704 10.24 -37.94 -29.39
CA VAL A 704 9.57 -37.38 -28.22
C VAL A 704 9.95 -38.23 -27.02
N THR A 705 10.52 -37.64 -25.97
CA THR A 705 10.84 -38.34 -24.71
C THR A 705 9.71 -38.28 -23.71
N ASP A 706 9.01 -37.15 -23.68
CA ASP A 706 8.02 -36.85 -22.65
C ASP A 706 6.97 -35.89 -23.20
N ILE A 707 5.73 -36.06 -22.75
CA ILE A 707 4.59 -35.23 -23.14
C ILE A 707 3.89 -34.77 -21.87
N ASP A 708 4.06 -33.50 -21.54
CA ASP A 708 3.40 -32.88 -20.38
C ASP A 708 2.10 -32.22 -20.83
N ASN A 709 0.96 -32.75 -20.39
CA ASN A 709 -0.35 -32.11 -20.55
C ASN A 709 -1.05 -31.98 -19.19
N SER A 710 -0.87 -30.82 -18.55
CA SER A 710 -1.46 -30.49 -17.26
C SER A 710 -2.99 -30.43 -17.34
N ALA A 711 -3.54 -29.93 -18.45
CA ALA A 711 -4.98 -29.83 -18.68
C ALA A 711 -5.64 -31.22 -18.77
N GLU A 712 -5.03 -32.14 -19.54
CA GLU A 712 -5.49 -33.53 -19.64
C GLU A 712 -5.42 -34.24 -18.29
N SER A 713 -4.32 -34.05 -17.55
CA SER A 713 -4.13 -34.62 -16.21
C SER A 713 -5.21 -34.16 -15.22
N ALA A 714 -5.59 -32.89 -15.25
CA ALA A 714 -6.65 -32.36 -14.40
C ALA A 714 -8.04 -32.84 -14.83
N ILE A 715 -8.31 -32.91 -16.12
CA ILE A 715 -9.60 -33.42 -16.62
C ILE A 715 -9.75 -34.91 -16.31
N ASN A 716 -8.66 -35.68 -16.32
CA ASN A 716 -8.63 -37.09 -15.92
C ASN A 716 -8.96 -37.31 -14.43
N MET A 717 -8.81 -36.30 -13.57
CA MET A 717 -9.21 -36.37 -12.15
C MET A 717 -10.72 -36.16 -11.93
N LEU A 718 -11.45 -35.67 -12.94
CA LEU A 718 -12.89 -35.44 -12.86
C LEU A 718 -13.68 -36.70 -13.22
N PRO A 719 -14.93 -36.85 -12.72
CA PRO A 719 -15.82 -37.94 -13.13
C PRO A 719 -16.00 -37.97 -14.65
N PHE A 720 -16.08 -39.18 -15.24
CA PHE A 720 -16.06 -39.41 -16.70
C PHE A 720 -16.97 -38.47 -17.51
N PHE A 721 -18.21 -38.24 -17.05
CA PHE A 721 -19.18 -37.36 -17.72
C PHE A 721 -18.74 -35.89 -17.76
N VAL A 722 -18.27 -35.36 -16.62
CA VAL A 722 -17.76 -33.97 -16.52
C VAL A 722 -16.46 -33.85 -17.29
N GLY A 723 -15.61 -34.88 -17.20
CA GLY A 723 -14.35 -34.94 -17.92
C GLY A 723 -14.54 -34.87 -19.43
N ASP A 724 -15.41 -35.69 -20.01
CA ASP A 724 -15.68 -35.69 -21.46
C ASP A 724 -16.30 -34.40 -21.96
N TRP A 725 -17.22 -33.81 -21.18
CA TRP A 725 -17.76 -32.49 -21.48
C TRP A 725 -16.66 -31.42 -21.50
N MET A 726 -15.79 -31.40 -20.48
CA MET A 726 -14.65 -30.47 -20.43
C MET A 726 -13.63 -30.69 -21.55
N ARG A 727 -13.35 -31.95 -21.93
CA ARG A 727 -12.48 -32.29 -23.08
C ARG A 727 -13.02 -31.73 -24.38
N CYS A 728 -14.34 -31.73 -24.58
CA CYS A 728 -14.95 -31.15 -25.78
C CYS A 728 -15.10 -29.63 -25.71
N LEU A 729 -15.26 -29.05 -24.52
CA LEU A 729 -15.39 -27.60 -24.35
C LEU A 729 -14.06 -26.87 -24.62
N TYR A 730 -12.96 -27.41 -24.09
CA TYR A 730 -11.64 -26.79 -24.19
C TYR A 730 -10.72 -27.45 -25.23
N GLY A 731 -11.05 -28.66 -25.67
CA GLY A 731 -10.30 -29.39 -26.69
C GLY A 731 -10.91 -29.29 -28.08
N GLU A 732 -10.52 -30.24 -28.93
CA GLU A 732 -10.96 -30.33 -30.32
C GLU A 732 -11.61 -31.70 -30.55
N ALA A 733 -12.68 -31.73 -31.32
CA ALA A 733 -13.29 -32.98 -31.75
C ALA A 733 -12.41 -33.64 -32.81
N TYR A 734 -12.28 -34.96 -32.77
CA TYR A 734 -11.60 -35.66 -33.87
C TYR A 734 -12.41 -35.50 -35.17
N PRO A 735 -11.75 -35.27 -36.31
CA PRO A 735 -12.42 -35.08 -37.60
C PRO A 735 -13.12 -36.37 -38.06
N SER A 736 -14.19 -36.23 -38.84
CA SER A 736 -14.92 -37.35 -39.45
C SER A 736 -14.22 -37.84 -40.73
N CYS A 737 -14.18 -39.16 -40.94
CA CYS A 737 -13.50 -39.77 -42.08
C CYS A 737 -14.39 -39.63 -43.31
N SER A 738 -14.23 -38.56 -44.08
CA SER A 738 -14.86 -38.44 -45.39
C SER A 738 -13.94 -39.00 -46.48
N PRO A 739 -14.46 -39.75 -47.48
CA PRO A 739 -13.69 -40.18 -48.64
C PRO A 739 -13.58 -39.00 -49.63
N GLY A 740 -12.65 -38.09 -49.35
CA GLY A 740 -12.33 -36.91 -50.16
C GLY A 740 -10.99 -36.33 -49.74
N ALA A 741 -10.41 -35.43 -50.57
CA ALA A 741 -9.06 -34.85 -50.43
C ALA A 741 -8.85 -34.00 -49.15
N ALA A 742 -8.94 -34.64 -47.98
CA ALA A 742 -8.56 -34.08 -46.70
C ALA A 742 -7.03 -34.06 -46.57
N ALA A 743 -6.50 -33.12 -45.79
CA ALA A 743 -5.06 -33.07 -45.51
C ALA A 743 -4.62 -34.40 -44.87
N MET A 744 -3.42 -34.89 -45.21
CA MET A 744 -2.87 -36.16 -44.68
C MET A 744 -3.00 -36.27 -43.15
N ALA A 745 -2.81 -35.17 -42.43
CA ALA A 745 -2.94 -35.08 -40.98
C ALA A 745 -4.38 -35.31 -40.47
N GLU A 746 -5.41 -34.82 -41.18
CA GLU A 746 -6.82 -35.02 -40.81
C GLU A 746 -7.25 -36.47 -41.01
N GLN A 747 -6.72 -37.12 -42.06
CA GLN A 747 -6.99 -38.52 -42.35
C GLN A 747 -6.37 -39.45 -41.30
N GLU A 748 -5.17 -39.13 -40.80
CA GLU A 748 -4.53 -39.84 -39.69
C GLU A 748 -5.30 -39.65 -38.36
N LEU A 749 -5.71 -38.42 -38.04
CA LEU A 749 -6.49 -38.12 -36.84
C LEU A 749 -7.85 -38.82 -36.82
N CYS A 750 -8.51 -38.93 -37.98
CA CYS A 750 -9.75 -39.68 -38.04
C CYS A 750 -9.55 -41.19 -37.85
N ARG A 751 -8.47 -41.78 -38.37
CA ARG A 751 -8.15 -43.19 -38.08
C ARG A 751 -7.89 -43.41 -36.59
N LEU A 752 -7.20 -42.47 -35.94
CA LEU A 752 -7.01 -42.50 -34.49
C LEU A 752 -8.33 -42.42 -33.72
N LYS A 753 -9.33 -41.71 -34.23
CA LYS A 753 -10.67 -41.63 -33.60
C LYS A 753 -11.34 -42.99 -33.46
N GLN A 754 -11.11 -43.92 -34.38
CA GLN A 754 -11.66 -45.28 -34.29
C GLN A 754 -11.08 -46.08 -33.11
N LEU A 755 -9.88 -45.72 -32.65
CA LEU A 755 -9.18 -46.33 -31.53
C LEU A 755 -9.34 -45.53 -30.22
N ALA A 756 -9.66 -44.24 -30.32
CA ALA A 756 -9.77 -43.33 -29.18
C ALA A 756 -11.10 -43.52 -28.43
N LYS A 757 -11.00 -43.69 -27.10
CA LYS A 757 -12.16 -43.86 -26.20
C LYS A 757 -13.03 -42.60 -26.06
N HIS A 758 -12.47 -41.42 -26.31
CA HIS A 758 -13.15 -40.13 -26.12
C HIS A 758 -13.49 -39.45 -27.45
N PRO A 759 -14.62 -38.71 -27.54
CA PRO A 759 -15.04 -37.99 -28.74
C PRO A 759 -14.16 -36.79 -29.10
N CYS A 760 -13.57 -36.13 -28.10
CA CYS A 760 -12.71 -34.97 -28.24
C CYS A 760 -11.36 -35.19 -27.53
N HIS A 761 -10.33 -34.47 -27.97
CA HIS A 761 -8.99 -34.49 -27.40
C HIS A 761 -8.52 -33.10 -27.01
N ILE A 762 -7.67 -33.00 -25.99
CA ILE A 762 -7.10 -31.71 -25.52
C ILE A 762 -5.60 -31.60 -25.82
N LYS A 763 -5.14 -32.29 -26.88
CA LYS A 763 -3.73 -32.37 -27.31
C LYS A 763 -3.12 -31.04 -27.77
N LYS A 764 -3.95 -30.01 -27.99
CA LYS A 764 -3.50 -28.62 -28.23
C LYS A 764 -2.64 -28.07 -27.08
N PHE A 765 -2.85 -28.55 -25.86
CA PHE A 765 -2.11 -28.13 -24.66
C PHE A 765 -0.91 -29.04 -24.36
N ASP A 766 -0.59 -30.00 -25.23
CA ASP A 766 0.60 -30.85 -25.07
C ASP A 766 1.88 -30.02 -25.17
N ARG A 767 2.74 -30.15 -24.17
CA ARG A 767 4.12 -29.68 -24.22
C ARG A 767 5.04 -30.87 -24.44
N TYR A 768 5.74 -30.88 -25.58
CA TYR A 768 6.65 -31.96 -25.95
C TYR A 768 8.06 -31.68 -25.43
N LYS A 769 8.71 -32.69 -24.88
CA LYS A 769 10.17 -32.73 -24.72
C LYS A 769 10.75 -33.63 -25.80
N PHE A 770 11.66 -33.08 -26.58
CA PHE A 770 12.32 -33.80 -27.67
C PHE A 770 13.72 -34.22 -27.25
N GLU A 771 14.14 -35.36 -27.75
CA GLU A 771 15.52 -35.80 -27.73
C GLU A 771 16.02 -35.93 -29.16
N ILE A 772 17.09 -35.22 -29.46
CA ILE A 772 17.67 -35.11 -30.79
C ILE A 772 19.03 -35.78 -30.74
N THR A 773 19.24 -36.73 -31.63
CA THR A 773 20.55 -37.36 -31.81
C THR A 773 21.25 -36.71 -32.99
N VAL A 774 22.41 -36.13 -32.72
CA VAL A 774 23.22 -35.42 -33.71
C VAL A 774 24.56 -36.12 -33.85
N GLY A 775 24.88 -36.52 -35.08
CA GLY A 775 26.18 -37.06 -35.44
C GLY A 775 27.20 -35.94 -35.64
N MET A 776 28.45 -36.19 -35.27
CA MET A 776 29.55 -35.26 -35.51
C MET A 776 29.85 -35.11 -37.01
N PRO A 777 30.20 -33.90 -37.50
CA PRO A 777 30.65 -33.73 -38.87
C PRO A 777 32.01 -34.42 -39.03
N PHE A 778 32.20 -35.15 -40.13
CA PHE A 778 33.48 -35.77 -40.44
C PHE A 778 34.56 -34.69 -40.52
N GLY A 779 35.58 -34.79 -39.65
CA GLY A 779 36.78 -33.97 -39.78
C GLY A 779 37.43 -34.29 -41.11
N GLY A 780 37.42 -33.33 -42.05
CA GLY A 780 38.02 -33.47 -43.37
C GLY A 780 39.54 -33.61 -43.29
N GLY A 781 40.03 -34.80 -42.96
CA GLY A 781 41.40 -35.22 -43.25
C GLY A 781 41.40 -35.91 -44.60
N ALA A 782 41.95 -35.26 -45.63
CA ALA A 782 41.95 -35.74 -47.01
C ALA A 782 42.75 -37.03 -47.28
N ASN A 783 43.15 -37.80 -46.26
CA ASN A 783 43.96 -39.02 -46.41
C ASN A 783 43.59 -40.09 -45.36
N SER A 784 42.34 -40.54 -45.36
CA SER A 784 41.97 -41.78 -44.67
C SER A 784 41.07 -42.64 -45.55
N THR A 785 41.68 -43.36 -46.50
CA THR A 785 41.11 -44.53 -47.15
C THR A 785 41.06 -45.70 -46.17
N ARG A 786 40.13 -45.65 -45.22
CA ARG A 786 39.63 -46.82 -44.46
C ARG A 786 38.12 -46.71 -44.32
N GLY A 787 37.44 -47.75 -44.78
CA GLY A 787 35.99 -47.79 -44.92
C GLY A 787 35.24 -47.80 -43.59
N HIS A 788 33.95 -47.45 -43.69
CA HIS A 788 32.87 -47.82 -42.79
C HIS A 788 33.05 -47.47 -41.30
N GLU A 789 33.41 -46.21 -40.99
CA GLU A 789 33.07 -45.59 -39.70
C GLU A 789 31.76 -44.79 -39.77
N GLU A 790 30.83 -45.18 -40.66
CA GLU A 790 29.43 -44.78 -40.52
C GLU A 790 28.81 -45.64 -39.41
N ASP A 791 28.32 -44.98 -38.34
CA ASP A 791 27.59 -45.55 -37.19
C ASP A 791 28.36 -46.02 -35.94
N ASP A 792 29.42 -45.30 -35.56
CA ASP A 792 29.90 -45.38 -34.18
C ASP A 792 28.93 -44.61 -33.26
N ILE A 793 27.86 -45.26 -32.78
CA ILE A 793 26.80 -44.68 -31.91
C ILE A 793 27.42 -43.97 -30.70
N THR A 794 28.60 -44.42 -30.25
CA THR A 794 29.35 -43.84 -29.13
C THR A 794 29.88 -42.42 -29.38
N LYS A 795 29.83 -41.92 -30.62
CA LYS A 795 30.23 -40.55 -31.00
C LYS A 795 29.03 -39.61 -31.16
N ASP A 796 27.80 -40.11 -31.01
CA ASP A 796 26.59 -39.30 -31.17
C ASP A 796 26.33 -38.43 -29.94
N ILE A 797 25.90 -37.19 -30.18
CA ILE A 797 25.52 -36.24 -29.14
C ILE A 797 24.00 -36.24 -28.99
N VAL A 798 23.54 -36.36 -27.75
CA VAL A 798 22.12 -36.34 -27.41
C VAL A 798 21.75 -34.98 -26.85
N LEU A 799 20.75 -34.34 -27.44
CA LEU A 799 20.26 -33.02 -27.06
C LEU A 799 18.81 -33.11 -26.59
N ARG A 800 18.49 -32.49 -25.45
CA ARG A 800 17.12 -32.27 -25.00
C ARG A 800 16.64 -30.92 -25.50
N ALA A 801 15.50 -30.89 -26.18
CA ALA A 801 14.86 -29.68 -26.66
C ALA A 801 13.45 -29.53 -26.08
N SER A 802 13.07 -28.29 -25.77
CA SER A 802 11.72 -27.94 -25.33
C SER A 802 10.74 -27.89 -26.50
N SER A 803 9.45 -27.78 -26.18
CA SER A 803 8.36 -27.74 -27.16
C SER A 803 8.44 -26.55 -28.13
N GLU A 804 9.17 -25.48 -27.79
CA GLU A 804 9.40 -24.31 -28.65
C GLU A 804 10.08 -24.67 -29.97
N PHE A 805 10.85 -25.76 -29.99
CA PHE A 805 11.57 -26.21 -31.18
C PHE A 805 10.74 -27.16 -32.06
N LYS A 806 9.48 -27.48 -31.69
CA LYS A 806 8.64 -28.49 -32.36
C LYS A 806 8.60 -28.31 -33.88
N ASP A 807 8.25 -27.11 -34.36
CA ASP A 807 8.03 -26.87 -35.78
C ASP A 807 9.32 -27.00 -36.60
N VAL A 808 10.45 -26.57 -36.04
CA VAL A 808 11.77 -26.74 -36.67
C VAL A 808 12.18 -28.19 -36.69
N LEU A 809 12.05 -28.91 -35.56
CA LEU A 809 12.52 -30.29 -35.42
C LEU A 809 11.72 -31.27 -36.27
N LEU A 810 10.41 -31.07 -36.41
CA LEU A 810 9.56 -31.89 -37.27
C LEU A 810 9.85 -31.66 -38.77
N GLY A 811 10.42 -30.51 -39.12
CA GLY A 811 10.85 -30.19 -40.49
C GLY A 811 12.24 -30.69 -40.88
N LEU A 812 13.06 -31.15 -39.93
CA LEU A 812 14.43 -31.61 -40.19
C LEU A 812 14.45 -33.00 -40.84
N ARG A 813 15.23 -33.14 -41.90
CA ARG A 813 15.47 -34.44 -42.58
C ARG A 813 16.76 -35.09 -42.09
N HIS A 814 16.81 -36.42 -42.10
CA HIS A 814 18.03 -37.17 -41.82
C HIS A 814 19.20 -36.69 -42.69
N GLY A 815 20.37 -36.46 -42.09
CA GLY A 815 21.57 -35.96 -42.75
C GLY A 815 21.68 -34.45 -42.89
N SER A 816 20.67 -33.68 -42.46
CA SER A 816 20.71 -32.20 -42.50
C SER A 816 21.84 -31.65 -41.62
N LEU A 817 22.60 -30.69 -42.14
CA LEU A 817 23.65 -30.00 -41.38
C LEU A 817 23.02 -28.90 -40.52
N ILE A 818 23.11 -29.05 -39.20
CA ILE A 818 22.57 -28.12 -38.22
C ILE A 818 23.68 -27.52 -37.36
N GLU A 819 23.57 -26.24 -37.07
CA GLU A 819 24.30 -25.54 -36.02
C GLU A 819 23.39 -25.44 -34.79
N PHE A 820 23.87 -25.87 -33.63
CA PHE A 820 23.13 -25.86 -32.39
C PHE A 820 23.96 -25.25 -31.26
N SER A 821 23.28 -24.54 -30.37
CA SER A 821 23.86 -23.97 -29.17
C SER A 821 23.23 -24.61 -27.95
N THR A 822 24.05 -24.99 -26.99
CA THR A 822 23.63 -25.66 -25.77
C THR A 822 24.28 -25.01 -24.55
N ILE A 823 23.72 -25.32 -23.38
CA ILE A 823 24.38 -25.07 -22.11
C ILE A 823 24.89 -26.42 -21.58
N LEU A 824 26.12 -26.40 -21.08
CA LEU A 824 26.69 -27.54 -20.37
C LEU A 824 25.99 -27.65 -19.00
N GLU A 825 25.09 -28.62 -18.86
CA GLU A 825 24.36 -28.90 -17.63
C GLU A 825 24.34 -30.42 -17.37
N GLY A 826 24.39 -30.82 -16.09
CA GLY A 826 24.23 -32.21 -15.67
C GLY A 826 25.53 -33.02 -15.63
N ARG A 827 25.47 -34.31 -16.00
CA ARG A 827 26.60 -35.25 -15.87
C ARG A 827 27.65 -35.05 -16.98
N LEU A 828 28.31 -33.89 -16.97
CA LEU A 828 29.39 -33.51 -17.88
C LEU A 828 30.53 -34.53 -17.79
N GLY A 829 31.11 -34.92 -18.93
CA GLY A 829 32.14 -35.97 -18.97
C GLY A 829 31.62 -37.39 -18.75
N SER A 830 30.33 -37.64 -18.99
CA SER A 830 29.77 -39.00 -19.03
C SER A 830 29.75 -39.58 -20.45
N LYS A 831 29.60 -40.92 -20.54
CA LYS A 831 29.52 -41.65 -21.82
C LYS A 831 28.44 -41.13 -22.77
N TRP A 832 27.35 -40.60 -22.22
CA TRP A 832 26.19 -40.09 -22.96
C TRP A 832 25.77 -38.77 -22.34
N PRO A 833 26.48 -37.67 -22.63
CA PRO A 833 26.11 -36.39 -22.07
C PRO A 833 24.83 -35.91 -22.76
N VAL A 834 23.85 -35.53 -21.94
CA VAL A 834 22.58 -35.00 -22.42
C VAL A 834 22.59 -33.50 -22.19
N PHE A 835 22.63 -32.73 -23.28
CA PHE A 835 22.71 -31.27 -23.21
C PHE A 835 21.37 -30.62 -23.50
N GLU A 836 21.05 -29.52 -22.84
CA GLU A 836 19.84 -28.74 -23.16
C GLU A 836 20.10 -27.84 -24.38
N LEU A 837 19.23 -27.94 -25.39
CA LEU A 837 19.25 -27.12 -26.59
C LEU A 837 18.72 -25.72 -26.28
N LYS A 838 19.51 -24.69 -26.59
CA LYS A 838 19.11 -23.28 -26.47
C LYS A 838 18.91 -22.60 -27.81
N ALA A 839 19.63 -23.00 -28.85
CA ALA A 839 19.37 -22.50 -30.19
C ALA A 839 19.67 -23.54 -31.25
N ILE A 840 18.95 -23.48 -32.36
CA ILE A 840 19.18 -24.32 -33.54
C ILE A 840 19.07 -23.46 -34.81
N SER A 841 19.95 -23.72 -35.75
CA SER A 841 20.03 -23.10 -37.06
C SER A 841 20.33 -24.19 -38.08
N CYS A 842 19.54 -24.31 -39.14
CA CYS A 842 19.85 -25.27 -40.20
C CYS A 842 20.67 -24.60 -41.30
N LEU A 843 21.83 -25.17 -41.60
CA LEU A 843 22.78 -24.62 -42.57
C LEU A 843 22.47 -25.09 -44.01
N ASN A 844 21.78 -26.23 -44.18
CA ASN A 844 21.58 -26.85 -45.49
C ASN A 844 20.15 -27.40 -45.69
N CYS A 845 19.13 -26.77 -45.08
CA CYS A 845 17.73 -27.16 -45.24
C CYS A 845 17.08 -26.44 -46.44
N MET A 846 16.28 -27.16 -47.22
CA MET A 846 15.52 -26.58 -48.35
C MET A 846 14.45 -25.60 -47.83
N ALA A 847 14.45 -24.39 -48.38
CA ALA A 847 13.82 -23.17 -47.87
C ALA A 847 12.26 -23.10 -47.92
N GLN A 848 11.53 -24.21 -47.80
CA GLN A 848 10.06 -24.18 -47.93
C GLN A 848 9.26 -24.03 -46.63
N LEU A 849 9.88 -24.01 -45.44
CA LEU A 849 9.17 -23.67 -44.20
C LEU A 849 10.00 -22.67 -43.37
N ALA A 850 9.62 -21.39 -43.49
CA ALA A 850 10.14 -20.21 -42.79
C ALA A 850 11.64 -19.90 -43.04
N PRO A 851 12.02 -18.61 -43.17
CA PRO A 851 13.42 -18.25 -43.35
C PRO A 851 14.22 -18.79 -42.16
N ALA A 852 15.41 -19.34 -42.42
CA ALA A 852 16.36 -19.84 -41.44
C ALA A 852 16.82 -18.72 -40.48
N ARG A 853 15.90 -18.25 -39.63
CA ARG A 853 16.20 -17.44 -38.47
C ARG A 853 16.68 -18.42 -37.41
N ARG A 854 17.80 -18.09 -36.77
CA ARG A 854 18.29 -18.78 -35.58
C ARG A 854 17.13 -18.83 -34.57
N HIS A 855 16.58 -20.02 -34.32
CA HIS A 855 15.54 -20.18 -33.31
C HIS A 855 16.24 -20.27 -31.97
N VAL A 856 15.94 -19.32 -31.08
CA VAL A 856 16.54 -19.22 -29.75
C VAL A 856 15.43 -19.42 -28.73
N LYS A 857 15.69 -20.25 -27.72
CA LYS A 857 14.86 -20.35 -26.53
C LYS A 857 14.79 -18.97 -25.87
N ILE A 858 13.60 -18.36 -25.83
CA ILE A 858 13.44 -17.02 -25.25
C ILE A 858 13.49 -17.19 -23.73
N GLU A 859 14.65 -16.89 -23.13
CA GLU A 859 14.78 -16.77 -21.67
C GLU A 859 14.51 -15.32 -21.28
N GLN A 860 13.54 -15.10 -20.39
CA GLN A 860 13.29 -13.77 -19.82
C GLN A 860 14.42 -13.41 -18.84
N ASP A 861 15.23 -12.43 -19.23
CA ASP A 861 16.27 -11.84 -18.38
C ASP A 861 15.64 -10.97 -17.27
N TRP A 862 15.13 -11.60 -16.22
CA TRP A 862 14.51 -10.93 -15.07
C TRP A 862 15.39 -9.83 -14.47
N ARG A 863 16.71 -10.02 -14.45
CA ARG A 863 17.66 -9.02 -13.96
C ARG A 863 17.70 -7.77 -14.82
N SER A 864 17.64 -7.92 -16.14
CA SER A 864 17.60 -6.78 -17.07
C SER A 864 16.32 -5.98 -16.84
N THR A 865 15.19 -6.68 -16.71
CA THR A 865 13.89 -6.08 -16.44
C THR A 865 13.85 -5.35 -15.09
N VAL A 866 14.35 -5.97 -14.02
CA VAL A 866 14.44 -5.35 -12.68
C VAL A 866 15.43 -4.18 -12.66
N HIS A 867 16.57 -4.30 -13.36
CA HIS A 867 17.51 -3.19 -13.50
C HIS A 867 16.90 -2.03 -14.28
N GLY A 868 16.10 -2.31 -15.31
CA GLY A 868 15.28 -1.32 -16.02
C GLY A 868 14.28 -0.62 -15.11
N ALA A 869 13.59 -1.37 -14.23
CA ALA A 869 12.67 -0.78 -13.24
C ALA A 869 13.39 0.07 -12.18
N LEU A 870 14.56 -0.36 -11.71
CA LEU A 870 15.40 0.43 -10.80
C LEU A 870 15.92 1.71 -11.47
N LYS A 871 16.34 1.62 -12.74
CA LYS A 871 16.75 2.77 -13.55
C LYS A 871 15.59 3.75 -13.73
N PHE A 872 14.40 3.25 -14.00
CA PHE A 872 13.19 4.06 -14.09
C PHE A 872 12.86 4.75 -12.76
N ALA A 873 12.89 4.02 -11.64
CA ALA A 873 12.64 4.58 -10.31
C ALA A 873 13.68 5.64 -9.92
N PHE A 874 14.97 5.41 -10.22
CA PHE A 874 16.02 6.40 -10.01
C PHE A 874 15.76 7.66 -10.85
N ASN A 875 15.43 7.50 -12.13
CA ASN A 875 15.12 8.63 -12.99
C ASN A 875 13.88 9.38 -12.51
N PHE A 876 12.85 8.70 -12.02
CA PHE A 876 11.64 9.37 -11.50
C PHE A 876 11.96 10.36 -10.36
N PHE A 877 12.86 10.02 -9.44
CA PHE A 877 13.17 10.88 -8.30
C PHE A 877 14.29 11.89 -8.54
N PHE A 878 15.24 11.58 -9.44
CA PHE A 878 16.47 12.37 -9.60
C PHE A 878 16.61 13.08 -10.95
N PHE A 879 15.82 12.72 -11.96
CA PHE A 879 15.76 13.47 -13.22
C PHE A 879 15.12 14.83 -12.95
N PRO A 880 15.58 15.93 -13.59
CA PRO A 880 16.58 16.03 -14.67
C PRO A 880 18.04 16.14 -14.20
N PHE A 881 18.31 16.21 -12.89
CA PHE A 881 19.67 16.43 -12.36
C PHE A 881 20.58 15.21 -12.58
N LEU A 882 20.12 14.03 -12.17
CA LEU A 882 20.83 12.75 -12.38
C LEU A 882 19.93 11.80 -13.17
N SER A 883 20.52 11.09 -14.10
CA SER A 883 19.90 9.93 -14.74
C SER A 883 20.78 8.70 -14.53
N ALA A 884 20.17 7.55 -14.28
CA ALA A 884 20.87 6.28 -14.27
C ALA A 884 21.33 5.91 -15.69
N ALA A 885 22.57 5.43 -15.81
CA ALA A 885 23.25 5.13 -17.07
C ALA A 885 22.62 3.96 -17.83
#